data_AF-A0A511KBW5-F1
#
_entry.id   AF-A0A511KBW5-F1
#
_cell.length_a   1.000
_cell.length_b   1.000
_cell.length_c   1.000
_cell.angle_alpha   90.00
_cell.angle_beta   90.00
_cell.angle_gamma   90.00
#
_symmetry.space_group_name_H-M   'P 1'
#
loop_
_entity.id
_entity.type
_entity.pdbx_description
1 polymer ?
#
loop_
_entity_poly.entity_id
_entity_poly.type
_entity_poly.pdbx_seq_one_letter_code
_entity_poly.pdbx_strand_id
1 'polypeptide(L)'
;MSSAAADAKPYIPWAQREGWEDLQPVAQNDAPNCLVPIAYDEIYRDAMDTFRAMVAKQERSKRTLELTKVLIHYNPAHYSVWKYRADTLFELKTNLSEELDLLDQLVKYHLKSYQVWQHRRNIVLALDDPSRERDFTSKALALDSKNYHTWAYRQWVLCHFYSSRSFPDSTFPSPEEADEAQKVWDGELEYVQELLKKDIRNNSAWNHRFFVCFESGMGGHCGEREVRYAKEKLAISPNNPSAWNYLRGVLGRLKRPLSICTAFVTPLALNTPCSIPESEPAISSKAELPAWLAIEFLADAAAEDARTAEQAVRLAGRRLFSRSFTPAAPLARSAPILGPLAVRALSMSPSLSSPTTDGTAKPAVLMLDKITLATELYDELAKGWTVIPLTSTSREEFIADCKTKYAEAQGIYRHFKGESNKVTGLFDPEVVAALPPKMHFLTHNGAGYDQINIPACTERRLQVSNVPVAVDGATADTALFLLLGAIRQFGRAQHSLRDGNFNAGLSLANDPAGKKLSIVGMGGIGRAFARRARALGMTICYHNRNRLSPDLEDGAEYISSLEELLSTSDIVSLNLPLNPKTKHLMGKEQFKRMKQSAILINTARGGVVDEKALVKALENGDIASCGLDVYENEPKIDEGLLRLARAGDPRVFLLPHVGTVTAETQQEMEAVCLRQLDHGFKTGKLAFWVPEQKGQF
;
A
#
# COMPACT_ATOMS: atom_id res chain seq x y z
N MET A 1 -13.61 3.67 25.64
CA MET A 1 -14.41 2.44 25.78
C MET A 1 -14.09 1.85 27.13
N SER A 2 -15.06 1.93 28.04
CA SER A 2 -15.03 1.34 29.37
C SER A 2 -15.97 0.13 29.33
N SER A 3 -15.41 -1.08 29.19
CA SER A 3 -16.04 -2.36 29.62
C SER A 3 -15.19 -3.58 29.21
N ALA A 4 -13.92 -3.64 29.64
CA ALA A 4 -13.08 -4.84 29.48
C ALA A 4 -12.02 -4.96 30.59
N ALA A 5 -12.39 -4.67 31.84
CA ALA A 5 -11.46 -4.66 32.98
C ALA A 5 -11.95 -5.51 34.16
N ALA A 6 -12.58 -6.66 33.88
CA ALA A 6 -12.99 -7.61 34.91
C ALA A 6 -12.57 -9.01 34.45
N ASP A 7 -11.32 -9.38 34.79
CA ASP A 7 -10.77 -10.75 34.93
C ASP A 7 -9.23 -10.81 34.84
N ALA A 8 -8.51 -9.68 34.90
CA ALA A 8 -7.08 -9.69 35.13
C ALA A 8 -6.80 -10.00 36.61
N LYS A 9 -6.25 -11.19 36.92
CA LYS A 9 -5.69 -11.48 38.24
C LYS A 9 -4.72 -10.36 38.64
N PRO A 10 -4.72 -9.90 39.90
CA PRO A 10 -3.81 -8.84 40.35
C PRO A 10 -2.36 -9.28 40.13
N TYR A 11 -1.54 -8.37 39.58
CA TYR A 11 -0.12 -8.62 39.36
C TYR A 11 0.59 -8.80 40.70
N ILE A 12 1.34 -9.91 40.83
CA ILE A 12 2.17 -10.21 42.00
C ILE A 12 3.63 -9.89 41.63
N PRO A 13 4.29 -8.95 42.35
CA PRO A 13 5.70 -8.63 42.17
C PRO A 13 6.57 -9.88 42.26
N TRP A 14 7.65 -9.95 41.48
CA TRP A 14 8.49 -11.14 41.40
C TRP A 14 9.04 -11.57 42.75
N ALA A 15 9.52 -10.64 43.58
CA ALA A 15 10.05 -10.94 44.91
C ALA A 15 9.01 -11.53 45.90
N GLN A 16 7.71 -11.46 45.58
CA GLN A 16 6.62 -12.01 46.39
C GLN A 16 6.08 -13.34 45.85
N ARG A 17 6.67 -13.87 44.76
CA ARG A 17 6.28 -15.16 44.19
C ARG A 17 7.02 -16.29 44.90
N GLU A 18 6.35 -17.44 44.98
CA GLU A 18 6.93 -18.66 45.54
C GLU A 18 8.22 -19.02 44.79
N GLY A 19 9.33 -19.15 45.52
CA GLY A 19 10.63 -19.48 44.96
C GLY A 19 11.40 -18.30 44.36
N TRP A 20 11.06 -17.06 44.73
CA TRP A 20 11.73 -15.81 44.32
C TRP A 20 12.11 -14.89 45.49
N GLU A 21 11.81 -15.30 46.73
CA GLU A 21 11.90 -14.48 47.94
C GLU A 21 13.35 -14.13 48.33
N ASP A 22 14.33 -14.90 47.85
CA ASP A 22 15.75 -14.66 48.10
C ASP A 22 16.33 -13.54 47.22
N LEU A 23 15.63 -13.08 46.18
CA LEU A 23 16.07 -12.02 45.29
C LEU A 23 15.51 -10.67 45.75
N GLN A 24 16.39 -9.78 46.18
CA GLN A 24 16.05 -8.39 46.49
C GLN A 24 16.15 -7.55 45.22
N PRO A 25 15.03 -7.02 44.66
CA PRO A 25 15.06 -6.25 43.42
C PRO A 25 15.99 -5.04 43.53
N VAL A 26 16.86 -4.86 42.55
CA VAL A 26 17.79 -3.73 42.49
C VAL A 26 17.15 -2.66 41.62
N ALA A 27 17.01 -1.42 42.06
CA ALA A 27 16.38 -0.34 41.27
C ALA A 27 17.32 0.24 40.19
N GLN A 28 16.75 0.79 39.10
CA GLN A 28 17.54 1.39 38.02
C GLN A 28 18.20 2.68 38.53
N ASN A 29 19.50 2.85 38.25
CA ASN A 29 20.21 4.07 38.63
C ASN A 29 20.20 5.07 37.47
N ASP A 30 19.16 5.91 37.40
CA ASP A 30 19.00 6.94 36.37
C ASP A 30 19.79 8.24 36.63
N ALA A 31 20.60 8.27 37.71
CA ALA A 31 21.24 9.47 38.26
C ALA A 31 20.20 10.52 38.77
N PRO A 32 20.54 11.30 39.83
CA PRO A 32 19.59 12.18 40.50
C PRO A 32 19.01 13.32 39.65
N ASN A 33 19.62 13.64 38.50
CA ASN A 33 19.23 14.73 37.60
C ASN A 33 19.07 14.26 36.15
N CYS A 34 18.46 13.11 35.92
CA CYS A 34 18.20 12.65 34.55
C CYS A 34 17.35 13.68 33.79
N LEU A 35 17.91 14.27 32.72
CA LEU A 35 17.22 15.28 31.91
C LEU A 35 15.94 14.74 31.25
N VAL A 36 15.90 13.44 30.97
CA VAL A 36 14.77 12.76 30.34
C VAL A 36 14.58 11.37 31.00
N PRO A 37 13.86 11.28 32.13
CA PRO A 37 13.58 10.00 32.75
C PRO A 37 12.62 9.19 31.88
N ILE A 38 12.92 7.91 31.66
CA ILE A 38 12.05 7.01 30.91
C ILE A 38 11.00 6.45 31.87
N ALA A 39 9.73 6.73 31.59
CA ALA A 39 8.62 6.19 32.36
C ALA A 39 8.36 4.72 31.95
N TYR A 40 8.96 3.77 32.67
CA TYR A 40 8.72 2.35 32.46
C TYR A 40 7.41 1.87 33.13
N ASP A 41 6.70 0.99 32.42
CA ASP A 41 5.60 0.21 32.97
C ASP A 41 5.99 -0.48 34.30
N GLU A 42 5.09 -0.52 35.27
CA GLU A 42 5.38 -1.02 36.62
C GLU A 42 5.76 -2.50 36.63
N ILE A 43 5.13 -3.31 35.79
CA ILE A 43 5.41 -4.75 35.67
C ILE A 43 6.79 -4.96 35.04
N TYR A 44 7.09 -4.18 33.99
CA TYR A 44 8.39 -4.24 33.35
C TYR A 44 9.52 -3.79 34.28
N ARG A 45 9.28 -2.74 35.07
CA ARG A 45 10.23 -2.20 36.05
C ARG A 45 10.57 -3.24 37.12
N ASP A 46 9.56 -3.86 37.74
CA ASP A 46 9.75 -4.91 38.75
C ASP A 46 10.52 -6.13 38.17
N ALA A 47 10.17 -6.54 36.95
CA ALA A 47 10.89 -7.61 36.26
C ALA A 47 12.36 -7.25 35.98
N MET A 48 12.64 -6.01 35.55
CA MET A 48 14.01 -5.55 35.30
C MET A 48 14.82 -5.36 36.58
N ASP A 49 14.19 -4.91 37.66
CA ASP A 49 14.82 -4.77 38.97
C ASP A 49 15.23 -6.15 39.52
N THR A 50 14.33 -7.13 39.38
CA THR A 50 14.59 -8.53 39.72
C THR A 50 15.68 -9.13 38.83
N PHE A 51 15.68 -8.83 37.54
CA PHE A 51 16.72 -9.30 36.62
C PHE A 51 18.09 -8.74 36.98
N ARG A 52 18.18 -7.46 37.38
CA ARG A 52 19.44 -6.86 37.85
C ARG A 52 19.94 -7.51 39.13
N ALA A 53 19.05 -7.87 40.06
CA ALA A 53 19.41 -8.64 41.25
C ALA A 53 19.97 -10.03 40.89
N MET A 54 19.33 -10.71 39.94
CA MET A 54 19.75 -12.04 39.47
C MET A 54 21.11 -12.01 38.77
N VAL A 55 21.35 -11.02 37.92
CA VAL A 55 22.64 -10.80 37.25
C VAL A 55 23.74 -10.49 38.27
N ALA A 56 23.45 -9.72 39.33
CA ALA A 56 24.42 -9.44 40.39
C ALA A 56 24.84 -10.70 41.16
N LYS A 57 23.93 -11.67 41.32
CA LYS A 57 24.22 -12.99 41.89
C LYS A 57 24.85 -13.98 40.89
N GLN A 58 24.97 -13.61 39.62
CA GLN A 58 25.41 -14.49 38.53
C GLN A 58 24.59 -15.79 38.43
N GLU A 59 23.30 -15.74 38.77
CA GLU A 59 22.47 -16.93 38.81
C GLU A 59 22.05 -17.40 37.40
N ARG A 60 22.13 -18.71 37.15
CA ARG A 60 21.81 -19.37 35.89
C ARG A 60 20.88 -20.55 36.15
N SER A 61 19.57 -20.30 36.16
CA SER A 61 18.56 -21.28 36.61
C SER A 61 17.32 -21.33 35.72
N LYS A 62 16.42 -22.30 35.96
CA LYS A 62 15.14 -22.38 35.22
C LYS A 62 14.29 -21.12 35.42
N ARG A 63 14.29 -20.55 36.63
CA ARG A 63 13.58 -19.30 36.94
C ARG A 63 14.16 -18.09 36.18
N THR A 64 15.48 -18.08 35.91
CA THR A 64 16.09 -17.11 34.98
C THR A 64 15.46 -17.15 33.59
N LEU A 65 15.17 -18.35 33.07
CA LEU A 65 14.51 -18.50 31.77
C LEU A 65 13.05 -18.00 31.81
N GLU A 66 12.35 -18.13 32.92
CA GLU A 66 10.99 -17.59 33.08
C GLU A 66 10.98 -16.06 33.07
N LEU A 67 11.86 -15.43 33.86
CA LEU A 67 11.95 -13.98 33.93
C LEU A 67 12.41 -13.35 32.61
N THR A 68 13.44 -13.91 31.98
CA THR A 68 13.94 -13.40 30.69
C THR A 68 12.88 -13.54 29.59
N LYS A 69 12.04 -14.58 29.61
CA LYS A 69 10.91 -14.74 28.68
C LYS A 69 9.91 -13.59 28.81
N VAL A 70 9.56 -13.20 30.03
CA VAL A 70 8.66 -12.05 30.28
C VAL A 70 9.31 -10.75 29.81
N LEU A 71 10.58 -10.52 30.14
CA LEU A 71 11.30 -9.32 29.73
C LEU A 71 11.41 -9.18 28.21
N ILE A 72 11.63 -10.28 27.49
CA ILE A 72 11.65 -10.31 26.03
C ILE A 72 10.29 -9.95 25.44
N HIS A 73 9.19 -10.38 26.07
CA HIS A 73 7.85 -10.03 25.61
C HIS A 73 7.58 -8.52 25.70
N TYR A 74 8.06 -7.87 26.77
CA TYR A 74 7.94 -6.42 26.93
C TYR A 74 8.91 -5.63 26.05
N ASN A 75 10.16 -6.08 25.96
CA ASN A 75 11.21 -5.42 25.19
C ASN A 75 12.08 -6.43 24.44
N PRO A 76 11.67 -6.84 23.23
CA PRO A 76 12.40 -7.82 22.44
C PRO A 76 13.72 -7.29 21.88
N ALA A 77 14.03 -5.99 22.04
CA ALA A 77 15.28 -5.38 21.59
C ALA A 77 16.37 -5.39 22.70
N HIS A 78 16.06 -5.86 23.91
CA HIS A 78 16.97 -5.77 25.05
C HIS A 78 18.15 -6.76 24.97
N TYR A 79 19.30 -6.31 24.45
CA TYR A 79 20.48 -7.15 24.22
C TYR A 79 20.94 -7.97 25.44
N SER A 80 21.08 -7.35 26.62
CA SER A 80 21.63 -8.05 27.79
C SER A 80 20.74 -9.20 28.27
N VAL A 81 19.42 -9.08 28.13
CA VAL A 81 18.45 -10.12 28.51
C VAL A 81 18.61 -11.33 27.57
N TRP A 82 18.71 -11.08 26.25
CA TRP A 82 18.95 -12.13 25.26
C TRP A 82 20.28 -12.84 25.48
N LYS A 83 21.36 -12.09 25.69
CA LYS A 83 22.68 -12.68 25.98
C LYS A 83 22.63 -13.55 27.23
N TYR A 84 22.06 -13.03 28.32
CA TYR A 84 21.99 -13.76 29.58
C TYR A 84 21.13 -15.03 29.47
N ARG A 85 20.03 -14.96 28.71
CA ARG A 85 19.20 -16.13 28.39
C ARG A 85 19.98 -17.20 27.63
N ALA A 86 20.72 -16.81 26.59
CA ALA A 86 21.56 -17.73 25.81
C ALA A 86 22.60 -18.42 26.69
N ASP A 87 23.36 -17.66 27.46
CA ASP A 87 24.38 -18.22 28.36
C ASP A 87 23.76 -19.19 29.38
N THR A 88 22.57 -18.87 29.90
CA THR A 88 21.83 -19.74 30.83
C THR A 88 21.39 -21.05 30.17
N LEU A 89 20.86 -21.00 28.94
CA LEU A 89 20.47 -22.19 28.20
C LEU A 89 21.65 -23.13 27.95
N PHE A 90 22.81 -22.56 27.57
CA PHE A 90 24.03 -23.33 27.31
C PHE A 90 24.60 -23.97 28.58
N GLU A 91 24.57 -23.26 29.70
CA GLU A 91 25.06 -23.77 30.98
C GLU A 91 24.17 -24.87 31.57
N LEU A 92 22.85 -24.68 31.49
CA LEU A 92 21.87 -25.67 31.97
C LEU A 92 21.77 -26.89 31.07
N LYS A 93 22.36 -26.87 29.87
CA LYS A 93 22.25 -27.92 28.84
C LYS A 93 20.79 -28.34 28.61
N THR A 94 19.89 -27.36 28.61
CA THR A 94 18.46 -27.57 28.38
C THR A 94 18.19 -27.99 26.94
N ASN A 95 17.01 -28.54 26.68
CA ASN A 95 16.57 -28.85 25.34
C ASN A 95 16.44 -27.58 24.48
N LEU A 96 17.42 -27.34 23.62
CA LEU A 96 17.46 -26.17 22.74
C LEU A 96 16.35 -26.19 21.67
N SER A 97 15.75 -27.35 21.38
CA SER A 97 14.59 -27.43 20.46
C SER A 97 13.36 -26.74 21.04
N GLU A 98 13.13 -26.80 22.35
CA GLU A 98 12.02 -26.09 23.01
C GLU A 98 12.21 -24.57 22.93
N GLU A 99 13.46 -24.10 22.92
CA GLU A 99 13.76 -22.69 22.73
C GLU A 99 13.45 -22.24 21.29
N LEU A 100 13.72 -23.09 20.29
CA LEU A 100 13.28 -22.82 18.91
C LEU A 100 11.76 -22.71 18.80
N ASP A 101 11.00 -23.54 19.53
CA ASP A 101 9.54 -23.46 19.55
C ASP A 101 9.03 -22.15 20.16
N LEU A 102 9.70 -21.65 21.21
CA LEU A 102 9.44 -20.32 21.75
C LEU A 102 9.72 -19.23 20.72
N LEU A 103 10.85 -19.32 20.01
CA LEU A 103 11.22 -18.35 18.97
C LEU A 103 10.27 -18.38 17.79
N ASP A 104 9.73 -19.55 17.42
CA ASP A 104 8.69 -19.70 16.39
C ASP A 104 7.43 -18.89 16.75
N GLN A 105 7.11 -18.80 18.04
CA GLN A 105 6.00 -17.97 18.52
C GLN A 105 6.37 -16.48 18.54
N LEU A 106 7.56 -16.13 19.04
CA LEU A 106 7.99 -14.73 19.19
C LEU A 106 8.20 -14.02 17.84
N VAL A 107 8.74 -14.71 16.84
CA VAL A 107 9.01 -14.11 15.53
C VAL A 107 7.72 -13.61 14.87
N LYS A 108 6.57 -14.26 15.07
CA LYS A 108 5.27 -13.79 14.54
C LYS A 108 4.92 -12.36 14.97
N TYR A 109 5.34 -11.96 16.16
CA TYR A 109 5.07 -10.64 16.73
C TYR A 109 6.25 -9.68 16.60
N HIS A 110 7.47 -10.21 16.43
CA HIS A 110 8.72 -9.44 16.50
C HIS A 110 9.66 -9.68 15.31
N LEU A 111 9.10 -9.84 14.10
CA LEU A 111 9.84 -10.02 12.83
C LEU A 111 10.97 -8.99 12.58
N LYS A 112 10.84 -7.78 13.14
CA LYS A 112 11.81 -6.68 12.96
C LYS A 112 12.85 -6.58 14.08
N SER A 113 12.82 -7.46 15.08
CA SER A 113 13.81 -7.45 16.16
C SER A 113 15.06 -8.21 15.74
N TYR A 114 16.18 -7.48 15.59
CA TYR A 114 17.49 -8.07 15.32
C TYR A 114 17.87 -9.15 16.36
N GLN A 115 17.56 -8.89 17.63
CA GLN A 115 17.97 -9.72 18.76
C GLN A 115 17.27 -11.08 18.74
N VAL A 116 16.01 -11.15 18.29
CA VAL A 116 15.29 -12.42 18.12
C VAL A 116 15.99 -13.29 17.08
N TRP A 117 16.35 -12.71 15.93
CA TRP A 117 17.04 -13.43 14.86
C TRP A 117 18.48 -13.83 15.24
N GLN A 118 19.19 -12.95 15.93
CA GLN A 118 20.54 -13.25 16.43
C GLN A 118 20.52 -14.34 17.50
N HIS A 119 19.52 -14.35 18.39
CA HIS A 119 19.39 -15.41 19.39
C HIS A 119 19.05 -16.74 18.72
N ARG A 120 18.10 -16.77 17.79
CA ARG A 120 17.80 -17.98 17.00
C ARG A 120 19.04 -18.53 16.32
N ARG A 121 19.84 -17.66 15.70
CA ARG A 121 21.12 -18.02 15.09
C ARG A 121 22.06 -18.71 16.08
N ASN A 122 22.20 -18.17 17.29
CA ASN A 122 23.04 -18.77 18.33
C ASN A 122 22.54 -20.16 18.74
N ILE A 123 21.22 -20.35 18.86
CA ILE A 123 20.62 -21.63 19.23
C ILE A 123 20.82 -22.67 18.13
N VAL A 124 20.60 -22.30 16.86
CA VAL A 124 20.82 -23.19 15.70
C VAL A 124 22.30 -23.55 15.56
N LEU A 125 23.21 -22.62 15.78
CA LEU A 125 24.65 -22.90 15.81
C LEU A 125 25.05 -23.87 16.93
N ALA A 126 24.42 -23.78 18.10
CA ALA A 126 24.69 -24.68 19.21
C ALA A 126 24.09 -26.08 18.99
N LEU A 127 22.98 -26.17 18.25
CA LEU A 127 22.36 -27.43 17.84
C LEU A 127 23.08 -28.09 16.66
N ASP A 128 23.72 -27.29 15.82
CA ASP A 128 24.32 -27.70 14.55
C ASP A 128 23.30 -28.40 13.61
N ASP A 129 22.04 -27.96 13.65
CA ASP A 129 20.93 -28.55 12.89
C ASP A 129 20.10 -27.47 12.15
N PRO A 130 20.24 -27.36 10.81
CA PRO A 130 19.47 -26.41 9.99
C PRO A 130 18.11 -26.94 9.52
N SER A 131 17.72 -28.18 9.84
CA SER A 131 16.60 -28.90 9.21
C SER A 131 15.26 -28.14 9.23
N ARG A 132 14.98 -27.39 10.30
CA ARG A 132 13.74 -26.61 10.48
C ARG A 132 13.77 -25.24 9.83
N GLU A 133 14.95 -24.71 9.52
CA GLU A 133 15.14 -23.27 9.30
C GLU A 133 14.64 -22.79 7.95
N ARG A 134 14.68 -23.66 6.94
CA ARG A 134 14.14 -23.35 5.60
C ARG A 134 12.62 -23.23 5.61
N ASP A 135 11.91 -24.15 6.27
CA ASP A 135 10.45 -24.08 6.42
C ASP A 135 10.04 -22.90 7.30
N PHE A 136 10.76 -22.69 8.40
CA PHE A 136 10.54 -21.56 9.29
C PHE A 136 10.67 -20.21 8.58
N THR A 137 11.76 -19.99 7.86
CA THR A 137 11.96 -18.73 7.10
C THR A 137 10.93 -18.56 5.99
N SER A 138 10.49 -19.64 5.34
CA SER A 138 9.39 -19.60 4.35
C SER A 138 8.08 -19.13 4.99
N LYS A 139 7.74 -19.63 6.18
CA LYS A 139 6.56 -19.20 6.95
C LYS A 139 6.66 -17.74 7.39
N ALA A 140 7.84 -17.29 7.83
CA ALA A 140 8.08 -15.90 8.19
C ALA A 140 7.95 -14.96 6.97
N LEU A 141 8.47 -15.35 5.81
CA LEU A 141 8.32 -14.59 4.56
C LEU A 141 6.88 -14.60 4.01
N ALA A 142 6.06 -15.59 4.36
CA ALA A 142 4.64 -15.56 4.04
C ALA A 142 3.88 -14.46 4.81
N LEU A 143 4.37 -14.08 6.01
CA LEU A 143 3.82 -12.97 6.80
C LEU A 143 4.34 -11.60 6.31
N ASP A 144 5.63 -11.50 6.01
CA ASP A 144 6.28 -10.30 5.48
C ASP A 144 7.33 -10.68 4.44
N SER A 145 6.91 -10.67 3.15
CA SER A 145 7.73 -11.13 2.03
C SER A 145 8.96 -10.26 1.74
N LYS A 146 9.04 -9.07 2.35
CA LYS A 146 10.13 -8.11 2.19
C LYS A 146 10.97 -7.95 3.45
N ASN A 147 10.79 -8.82 4.44
CA ASN A 147 11.51 -8.72 5.70
C ASN A 147 13.02 -8.98 5.51
N TYR A 148 13.82 -7.93 5.72
CA TYR A 148 15.27 -7.99 5.57
C TYR A 148 15.92 -9.02 6.50
N HIS A 149 15.50 -9.09 7.77
CA HIS A 149 16.11 -10.01 8.74
C HIS A 149 15.86 -11.46 8.37
N THR A 150 14.65 -11.80 7.92
CA THR A 150 14.32 -13.15 7.47
C THR A 150 15.15 -13.55 6.26
N TRP A 151 15.31 -12.67 5.27
CA TRP A 151 16.13 -12.95 4.08
C TRP A 151 17.61 -13.09 4.45
N ALA A 152 18.17 -12.18 5.24
CA ALA A 152 19.55 -12.25 5.69
C ALA A 152 19.82 -13.54 6.50
N TYR A 153 18.87 -13.93 7.35
CA TYR A 153 18.95 -15.16 8.12
C TYR A 153 18.90 -16.40 7.22
N ARG A 154 17.96 -16.46 6.26
CA ARG A 154 17.87 -17.56 5.30
C ARG A 154 19.15 -17.71 4.48
N GLN A 155 19.72 -16.60 3.99
CA GLN A 155 20.99 -16.59 3.28
C GLN A 155 22.15 -17.07 4.16
N TRP A 156 22.18 -16.66 5.43
CA TRP A 156 23.15 -17.17 6.39
C TRP A 156 23.03 -18.70 6.57
N VAL A 157 21.82 -19.24 6.75
CA VAL A 157 21.60 -20.70 6.86
C VAL A 157 22.16 -21.42 5.64
N LEU A 158 21.85 -20.94 4.44
CA LEU A 158 22.34 -21.52 3.19
C LEU A 158 23.86 -21.47 3.08
N CYS A 159 24.47 -20.32 3.34
CA CYS A 159 25.92 -20.19 3.27
C CYS A 159 26.64 -20.95 4.38
N HIS A 160 26.07 -21.04 5.58
CA HIS A 160 26.74 -21.64 6.73
C HIS A 160 26.64 -23.16 6.74
N PHE A 161 25.51 -23.74 6.34
CA PHE A 161 25.30 -25.19 6.41
C PHE A 161 25.43 -25.89 5.06
N TYR A 162 25.27 -25.18 3.94
CA TYR A 162 25.16 -25.79 2.62
C TYR A 162 26.13 -25.22 1.58
N SER A 163 27.20 -24.51 1.99
CA SER A 163 28.20 -24.01 1.04
C SER A 163 29.53 -24.77 1.13
N SER A 164 30.33 -24.72 0.06
CA SER A 164 31.69 -25.30 0.07
C SER A 164 32.62 -24.62 1.09
N ARG A 165 32.30 -23.42 1.56
CA ARG A 165 33.05 -22.71 2.62
C ARG A 165 32.71 -23.20 4.04
N SER A 166 31.67 -24.02 4.18
CA SER A 166 31.22 -24.61 5.43
C SER A 166 32.11 -25.77 5.91
N PHE A 167 33.04 -26.22 5.08
CA PHE A 167 33.96 -27.32 5.37
C PHE A 167 35.42 -26.83 5.29
N PRO A 168 35.94 -26.14 6.32
CA PRO A 168 37.32 -25.64 6.30
C PRO A 168 38.37 -26.75 6.48
N ASP A 169 38.00 -27.84 7.20
CA ASP A 169 38.94 -28.88 7.65
C ASP A 169 38.92 -30.16 6.79
N SER A 170 37.91 -30.34 5.93
CA SER A 170 37.93 -31.37 4.87
C SER A 170 38.06 -30.69 3.52
N THR A 171 39.15 -30.97 2.81
CA THR A 171 39.42 -30.37 1.49
C THR A 171 38.34 -30.64 0.44
N PHE A 172 37.39 -31.56 0.70
CA PHE A 172 36.17 -31.77 -0.08
C PHE A 172 35.04 -32.31 0.82
N PRO A 173 33.78 -31.84 0.67
CA PRO A 173 32.62 -32.53 1.25
C PRO A 173 32.55 -33.97 0.74
N SER A 174 32.01 -34.88 1.52
CA SER A 174 31.72 -36.22 1.01
C SER A 174 30.76 -36.12 -0.19
N PRO A 175 30.78 -37.09 -1.14
CA PRO A 175 29.88 -37.05 -2.29
C PRO A 175 28.39 -36.95 -1.91
N GLU A 176 28.01 -37.50 -0.76
CA GLU A 176 26.64 -37.45 -0.23
C GLU A 176 26.27 -36.06 0.29
N GLU A 177 27.16 -35.42 1.07
CA GLU A 177 26.96 -34.04 1.56
C GLU A 177 26.94 -33.02 0.42
N ALA A 178 27.77 -33.23 -0.61
CA ALA A 178 27.78 -32.38 -1.80
C ALA A 178 26.46 -32.49 -2.59
N ASP A 179 25.93 -33.71 -2.74
CA ASP A 179 24.64 -33.96 -3.39
C ASP A 179 23.47 -33.38 -2.59
N GLU A 180 23.50 -33.50 -1.26
CA GLU A 180 22.50 -32.88 -0.38
C GLU A 180 22.52 -31.35 -0.46
N ALA A 181 23.70 -30.73 -0.37
CA ALA A 181 23.85 -29.29 -0.53
C ALA A 181 23.32 -28.82 -1.89
N GLN A 182 23.64 -29.55 -2.97
CA GLN A 182 23.16 -29.23 -4.31
C GLN A 182 21.62 -29.29 -4.38
N LYS A 183 21.00 -30.34 -3.84
CA LYS A 183 19.53 -30.47 -3.74
C LYS A 183 18.90 -29.30 -2.98
N VAL A 184 19.55 -28.83 -1.91
CA VAL A 184 19.08 -27.68 -1.14
C VAL A 184 19.09 -26.41 -1.99
N TRP A 185 20.20 -26.11 -2.68
CA TRP A 185 20.31 -24.95 -3.58
C TRP A 185 19.34 -25.00 -4.76
N ASP A 186 19.13 -26.18 -5.36
CA ASP A 186 18.17 -26.35 -6.44
C ASP A 186 16.73 -26.09 -5.95
N GLY A 187 16.38 -26.61 -4.76
CA GLY A 187 15.10 -26.31 -4.12
C GLY A 187 14.91 -24.84 -3.77
N GLU A 188 15.98 -24.09 -3.47
CA GLU A 188 15.91 -22.64 -3.29
C GLU A 188 15.56 -21.90 -4.58
N LEU A 189 16.11 -22.35 -5.71
CA LEU A 189 15.81 -21.76 -7.01
C LEU A 189 14.35 -21.99 -7.41
N GLU A 190 13.82 -23.20 -7.14
CA GLU A 190 12.39 -23.53 -7.30
C GLU A 190 11.50 -22.66 -6.41
N TYR A 191 11.86 -22.52 -5.13
CA TYR A 191 11.14 -21.69 -4.18
C TYR A 191 11.02 -20.23 -4.66
N VAL A 192 12.14 -19.64 -5.09
CA VAL A 192 12.14 -18.27 -5.64
C VAL A 192 11.33 -18.17 -6.92
N GLN A 193 11.38 -19.19 -7.76
CA GLN A 193 10.56 -19.24 -8.97
C GLN A 193 9.07 -19.22 -8.65
N GLU A 194 8.61 -19.94 -7.61
CA GLU A 194 7.22 -19.86 -7.16
C GLU A 194 6.85 -18.48 -6.62
N LEU A 195 7.75 -17.82 -5.89
CA LEU A 195 7.54 -16.44 -5.44
C LEU A 195 7.38 -15.47 -6.62
N LEU A 196 8.24 -15.59 -7.64
CA LEU A 196 8.20 -14.74 -8.84
C LEU A 196 7.06 -15.09 -9.80
N LYS A 197 6.50 -16.31 -9.73
CA LYS A 197 5.24 -16.65 -10.41
C LYS A 197 4.05 -15.96 -9.75
N LYS A 198 4.01 -15.90 -8.42
CA LYS A 198 2.94 -15.23 -7.65
C LYS A 198 3.03 -13.71 -7.78
N ASP A 199 4.23 -13.16 -7.65
CA ASP A 199 4.50 -11.73 -7.79
C ASP A 199 5.82 -11.50 -8.53
N ILE A 200 5.71 -11.26 -9.84
CA ILE A 200 6.85 -10.97 -10.71
C ILE A 200 7.58 -9.68 -10.29
N ARG A 201 6.95 -8.77 -9.54
CA ARG A 201 7.55 -7.50 -9.06
C ARG A 201 8.20 -7.63 -7.68
N ASN A 202 8.22 -8.84 -7.09
CA ASN A 202 8.85 -9.09 -5.79
C ASN A 202 10.38 -8.89 -5.85
N ASN A 203 10.84 -7.71 -5.46
CA ASN A 203 12.26 -7.32 -5.49
C ASN A 203 13.16 -8.22 -4.63
N SER A 204 12.65 -8.75 -3.52
CA SER A 204 13.41 -9.56 -2.58
C SER A 204 13.61 -10.97 -3.13
N ALA A 205 12.59 -11.50 -3.83
CA ALA A 205 12.72 -12.75 -4.57
C ALA A 205 13.72 -12.62 -5.73
N TRP A 206 13.73 -11.50 -6.47
CA TRP A 206 14.75 -11.25 -7.50
C TRP A 206 16.17 -11.16 -6.93
N ASN A 207 16.33 -10.47 -5.79
CA ASN A 207 17.61 -10.40 -5.10
C ASN A 207 18.06 -11.78 -4.60
N HIS A 208 17.16 -12.55 -4.00
CA HIS A 208 17.47 -13.90 -3.53
C HIS A 208 17.78 -14.86 -4.67
N ARG A 209 17.11 -14.72 -5.83
CA ARG A 209 17.48 -15.47 -7.05
C ARG A 209 18.94 -15.23 -7.43
N PHE A 210 19.35 -13.96 -7.42
CA PHE A 210 20.71 -13.57 -7.77
C PHE A 210 21.70 -14.20 -6.78
N PHE A 211 21.42 -14.08 -5.48
CA PHE A 211 22.18 -14.74 -4.43
C PHE A 211 22.30 -16.25 -4.68
N VAL A 212 21.19 -16.97 -4.89
CA VAL A 212 21.19 -18.43 -5.14
C VAL A 212 22.03 -18.79 -6.35
N CYS A 213 21.91 -18.05 -7.45
CA CYS A 213 22.65 -18.37 -8.67
C CYS A 213 24.16 -18.14 -8.53
N PHE A 214 24.61 -17.13 -7.80
CA PHE A 214 26.02 -16.75 -7.75
C PHE A 214 26.77 -17.19 -6.48
N GLU A 215 26.10 -17.23 -5.33
CA GLU A 215 26.71 -17.64 -4.04
C GLU A 215 26.71 -19.17 -3.85
N SER A 216 25.87 -19.93 -4.56
CA SER A 216 25.96 -21.40 -4.63
C SER A 216 27.24 -21.90 -5.31
N GLY A 217 28.03 -21.01 -5.92
CA GLY A 217 29.18 -21.37 -6.76
C GLY A 217 28.81 -21.71 -8.20
N MET A 218 27.51 -21.80 -8.54
CA MET A 218 27.02 -22.15 -9.89
C MET A 218 26.99 -20.97 -10.88
N GLY A 219 27.35 -19.77 -10.44
CA GLY A 219 27.13 -18.52 -11.16
C GLY A 219 27.69 -18.46 -12.59
N GLY A 220 28.83 -19.10 -12.84
CA GLY A 220 29.42 -19.18 -14.17
C GLY A 220 28.69 -20.13 -15.13
N HIS A 221 28.11 -21.22 -14.60
CA HIS A 221 27.46 -22.27 -15.37
C HIS A 221 25.98 -21.98 -15.64
N CYS A 222 25.32 -21.19 -14.79
CA CYS A 222 23.92 -20.80 -14.97
C CYS A 222 23.72 -19.45 -15.67
N GLY A 223 24.79 -18.70 -15.94
CA GLY A 223 24.72 -17.32 -16.44
C GLY A 223 23.82 -17.11 -17.65
N GLU A 224 24.02 -17.87 -18.72
CA GLU A 224 23.23 -17.73 -19.96
C GLU A 224 21.76 -18.13 -19.74
N ARG A 225 21.50 -19.11 -18.86
CA ARG A 225 20.14 -19.49 -18.45
C ARG A 225 19.47 -18.32 -17.71
N GLU A 226 20.19 -17.62 -16.84
CA GLU A 226 19.65 -16.50 -16.07
C GLU A 226 19.45 -15.24 -16.91
N VAL A 227 20.31 -14.99 -17.91
CA VAL A 227 20.06 -13.95 -18.92
C VAL A 227 18.75 -14.24 -19.67
N ARG A 228 18.57 -15.48 -20.16
CA ARG A 228 17.33 -15.89 -20.82
C ARG A 228 16.12 -15.74 -19.90
N TYR A 229 16.22 -16.21 -18.65
CA TYR A 229 15.14 -16.10 -17.67
C TYR A 229 14.73 -14.63 -17.43
N ALA A 230 15.70 -13.74 -17.27
CA ALA A 230 15.42 -12.31 -17.08
C ALA A 230 14.68 -11.73 -18.29
N LYS A 231 15.11 -12.06 -19.51
CA LYS A 231 14.44 -11.66 -20.75
C LYS A 231 13.01 -12.21 -20.84
N GLU A 232 12.79 -13.48 -20.49
CA GLU A 232 11.44 -14.08 -20.45
C GLU A 232 10.50 -13.33 -19.49
N LYS A 233 11.00 -12.93 -18.32
CA LYS A 233 10.21 -12.13 -17.36
C LYS A 233 9.98 -10.70 -17.83
N LEU A 234 10.97 -10.08 -18.47
CA LEU A 234 10.84 -8.75 -19.08
C LEU A 234 9.87 -8.76 -20.26
N ALA A 235 9.82 -9.84 -21.04
CA ALA A 235 8.86 -10.02 -22.12
C ALA A 235 7.41 -10.05 -21.60
N ILE A 236 7.19 -10.43 -20.34
CA ILE A 236 5.89 -10.39 -19.67
C ILE A 236 5.63 -9.03 -19.01
N SER A 237 6.60 -8.49 -18.28
CA SER A 237 6.47 -7.24 -17.51
C SER A 237 7.68 -6.34 -17.74
N PRO A 238 7.72 -5.60 -18.86
CA PRO A 238 8.91 -4.82 -19.23
C PRO A 238 9.05 -3.52 -18.42
N ASN A 239 8.03 -3.10 -17.67
CA ASN A 239 8.11 -1.98 -16.72
C ASN A 239 8.41 -2.44 -15.28
N ASN A 240 9.07 -3.59 -15.09
CA ASN A 240 9.48 -4.11 -13.79
C ASN A 240 10.96 -3.78 -13.49
N PRO A 241 11.26 -2.81 -12.61
CA PRO A 241 12.65 -2.43 -12.30
C PRO A 241 13.50 -3.59 -11.77
N SER A 242 12.91 -4.52 -11.02
CA SER A 242 13.63 -5.63 -10.40
C SER A 242 14.22 -6.58 -11.45
N ALA A 243 13.48 -6.86 -12.52
CA ALA A 243 13.94 -7.73 -13.61
C ALA A 243 15.07 -7.08 -14.42
N TRP A 244 15.02 -5.76 -14.65
CA TRP A 244 16.11 -5.02 -15.29
C TRP A 244 17.37 -4.98 -14.43
N ASN A 245 17.23 -4.68 -13.13
CA ASN A 245 18.35 -4.69 -12.19
C ASN A 245 18.99 -6.08 -12.10
N TYR A 246 18.17 -7.14 -12.09
CA TYR A 246 18.64 -8.51 -12.15
C TYR A 246 19.43 -8.80 -13.43
N LEU A 247 18.89 -8.45 -14.60
CA LEU A 247 19.59 -8.62 -15.89
C LEU A 247 20.95 -7.91 -15.89
N ARG A 248 21.01 -6.65 -15.45
CA ARG A 248 22.27 -5.90 -15.31
C ARG A 248 23.25 -6.59 -14.36
N GLY A 249 22.76 -7.04 -13.21
CA GLY A 249 23.56 -7.75 -12.22
C GLY A 249 24.17 -9.03 -12.79
N VAL A 250 23.37 -9.84 -13.50
CA VAL A 250 23.82 -11.08 -14.15
C VAL A 250 24.89 -10.77 -15.19
N LEU A 251 24.64 -9.83 -16.09
CA LEU A 251 25.61 -9.42 -17.12
C LEU A 251 26.92 -8.91 -16.51
N GLY A 252 26.82 -8.06 -15.49
CA GLY A 252 27.99 -7.55 -14.76
C GLY A 252 28.80 -8.65 -14.11
N ARG A 253 28.14 -9.64 -13.48
CA ARG A 253 28.82 -10.77 -12.83
C ARG A 253 29.49 -11.72 -13.83
N LEU A 254 28.91 -11.85 -15.03
CA LEU A 254 29.46 -12.59 -16.17
C LEU A 254 30.49 -11.78 -16.98
N LYS A 255 30.71 -10.51 -16.64
CA LYS A 255 31.57 -9.56 -17.38
C LYS A 255 31.17 -9.46 -18.86
N ARG A 256 29.87 -9.43 -19.14
CA ARG A 256 29.29 -9.26 -20.49
C ARG A 256 28.79 -7.83 -20.64
N PRO A 257 29.00 -7.18 -21.80
CA PRO A 257 28.50 -5.83 -22.03
C PRO A 257 26.98 -5.81 -22.16
N LEU A 258 26.34 -4.71 -21.78
CA LEU A 258 24.88 -4.57 -21.89
C LEU A 258 24.38 -4.66 -23.34
N SER A 259 25.22 -4.26 -24.30
CA SER A 259 24.90 -4.22 -25.73
C SER A 259 24.52 -5.57 -26.33
N ILE A 260 24.84 -6.71 -25.68
CA ILE A 260 24.40 -8.04 -26.13
C ILE A 260 22.87 -8.21 -26.08
N CYS A 261 22.16 -7.42 -25.27
CA CYS A 261 20.71 -7.51 -25.15
C CYS A 261 19.96 -6.56 -26.10
N THR A 262 20.67 -5.75 -26.90
CA THR A 262 20.07 -4.70 -27.74
C THR A 262 18.98 -5.22 -28.68
N ALA A 263 19.17 -6.43 -29.26
CA ALA A 263 18.20 -7.04 -30.17
C ALA A 263 16.84 -7.33 -29.50
N PHE A 264 16.85 -7.70 -28.21
CA PHE A 264 15.65 -7.91 -27.41
C PHE A 264 15.07 -6.60 -26.85
N VAL A 265 15.94 -5.68 -26.41
CA VAL A 265 15.54 -4.46 -25.70
C VAL A 265 14.99 -3.38 -26.65
N THR A 266 15.54 -3.27 -27.86
CA THR A 266 15.13 -2.26 -28.85
C THR A 266 13.63 -2.32 -29.17
N PRO A 267 13.05 -3.51 -29.46
CA PRO A 267 11.61 -3.66 -29.66
C PRO A 267 10.74 -3.23 -28.47
N LEU A 268 11.22 -3.43 -27.23
CA LEU A 268 10.52 -3.01 -26.01
C LEU A 268 10.54 -1.48 -25.88
N ALA A 269 11.65 -0.83 -26.22
CA ALA A 269 11.81 0.62 -26.15
C ALA A 269 11.00 1.35 -27.23
N LEU A 270 10.94 0.79 -28.44
CA LEU A 270 10.31 1.41 -29.62
C LEU A 270 8.86 0.99 -29.84
N ASN A 271 8.33 0.09 -29.01
CA ASN A 271 7.02 -0.54 -29.20
C ASN A 271 6.87 -1.23 -30.57
N THR A 272 7.90 -1.99 -30.97
CA THR A 272 7.95 -2.75 -32.22
C THR A 272 8.12 -4.26 -31.97
N PRO A 273 7.21 -4.91 -31.22
CA PRO A 273 7.39 -6.29 -30.75
C PRO A 273 7.50 -7.33 -31.88
N CYS A 274 6.99 -7.03 -33.08
CA CYS A 274 7.13 -7.86 -34.28
C CYS A 274 8.56 -7.91 -34.85
N SER A 275 9.47 -7.07 -34.36
CA SER A 275 10.86 -7.00 -34.82
C SER A 275 11.83 -7.83 -33.97
N ILE A 276 11.33 -8.62 -33.01
CA ILE A 276 12.17 -9.49 -32.18
C ILE A 276 12.64 -10.72 -32.97
N PRO A 277 13.95 -11.06 -32.93
CA PRO A 277 14.46 -12.30 -33.51
C PRO A 277 13.84 -13.56 -32.87
N GLU A 278 13.64 -14.63 -33.64
CA GLU A 278 13.10 -15.92 -33.13
C GLU A 278 13.94 -16.53 -31.99
N SER A 279 15.22 -16.17 -31.89
CA SER A 279 16.12 -16.60 -30.82
C SER A 279 15.84 -15.94 -29.46
N GLU A 280 15.01 -14.89 -29.43
CA GLU A 280 14.68 -14.11 -28.24
C GLU A 280 13.25 -14.41 -27.75
N PRO A 281 12.95 -14.21 -26.45
CA PRO A 281 11.61 -14.48 -25.91
C PRO A 281 10.53 -13.62 -26.57
N ALA A 282 9.43 -14.25 -26.98
CA ALA A 282 8.28 -13.56 -27.52
C ALA A 282 7.67 -12.60 -26.48
N ILE A 283 7.41 -11.36 -26.87
CA ILE A 283 6.76 -10.37 -26.01
C ILE A 283 5.31 -10.79 -25.75
N SER A 284 4.92 -10.78 -24.47
CA SER A 284 3.55 -11.01 -24.06
C SER A 284 2.62 -9.96 -24.66
N SER A 285 1.45 -10.41 -25.11
CA SER A 285 0.37 -9.52 -25.56
C SER A 285 -0.20 -8.61 -24.45
N LYS A 286 0.21 -8.86 -23.19
CA LYS A 286 -0.11 -8.07 -21.98
C LYS A 286 1.02 -7.13 -21.55
N ALA A 287 2.16 -7.12 -22.26
CA ALA A 287 3.29 -6.27 -21.93
C ALA A 287 2.95 -4.78 -22.17
N GLU A 288 3.21 -3.94 -21.18
CA GLU A 288 3.02 -2.49 -21.25
C GLU A 288 4.19 -1.84 -22.02
N LEU A 289 3.94 -1.42 -23.26
CA LEU A 289 4.94 -0.80 -24.14
C LEU A 289 4.53 0.61 -24.61
N PRO A 290 5.47 1.51 -24.93
CA PRO A 290 6.92 1.34 -24.82
C PRO A 290 7.38 1.28 -23.37
N ALA A 291 8.42 0.47 -23.12
CA ALA A 291 8.98 0.34 -21.78
C ALA A 291 10.07 1.39 -21.57
N TRP A 292 9.84 2.33 -20.65
CA TRP A 292 10.79 3.41 -20.37
C TRP A 292 12.12 2.88 -19.81
N LEU A 293 12.08 1.82 -19.01
CA LEU A 293 13.29 1.14 -18.51
C LEU A 293 14.12 0.48 -19.62
N ALA A 294 13.49 0.10 -20.74
CA ALA A 294 14.22 -0.38 -21.91
C ALA A 294 14.99 0.75 -22.60
N ILE A 295 14.45 1.97 -22.63
CA ILE A 295 15.13 3.17 -23.14
C ILE A 295 16.36 3.47 -22.28
N GLU A 296 16.20 3.47 -20.95
CA GLU A 296 17.32 3.65 -20.01
C GLU A 296 18.40 2.57 -20.20
N PHE A 297 18.00 1.32 -20.38
CA PHE A 297 18.94 0.21 -20.64
C PHE A 297 19.75 0.41 -21.91
N LEU A 298 19.12 0.86 -23.01
CA LEU A 298 19.82 1.15 -24.26
C LEU A 298 20.76 2.35 -24.12
N ALA A 299 20.36 3.39 -23.39
CA ALA A 299 21.21 4.53 -23.11
C ALA A 299 22.47 4.13 -22.32
N ASP A 300 22.31 3.27 -21.29
CA ASP A 300 23.43 2.74 -20.52
C ASP A 300 24.36 1.87 -21.37
N ALA A 301 23.79 1.01 -22.24
CA ALA A 301 24.56 0.19 -23.15
C ALA A 301 25.40 1.05 -24.12
N ALA A 302 24.79 2.09 -24.71
CA ALA A 302 25.49 3.04 -25.57
C ALA A 302 26.60 3.80 -24.81
N ALA A 303 26.36 4.18 -23.55
CA ALA A 303 27.37 4.83 -22.71
C ALA A 303 28.52 3.89 -22.32
N GLU A 304 28.26 2.61 -22.07
CA GLU A 304 29.28 1.58 -21.86
C GLU A 304 30.14 1.36 -23.11
N ASP A 305 29.52 1.22 -24.28
CA ASP A 305 30.21 1.04 -25.55
C ASP A 305 31.06 2.27 -25.90
N ALA A 306 30.55 3.48 -25.67
CA ALA A 306 31.28 4.73 -25.91
C ALA A 306 32.53 4.86 -25.02
N ARG A 307 32.43 4.51 -23.73
CA ARG A 307 33.58 4.48 -22.80
C ARG A 307 34.62 3.45 -23.22
N THR A 308 34.16 2.29 -23.69
CA THR A 308 35.04 1.22 -24.19
C THR A 308 35.74 1.66 -25.47
N ALA A 309 35.03 2.32 -26.39
CA ALA A 309 35.59 2.88 -27.60
C ALA A 309 36.61 4.00 -27.30
N GLU A 310 36.32 4.89 -26.35
CA GLU A 310 37.26 5.94 -25.92
C GLU A 310 38.52 5.35 -25.28
N GLN A 311 38.39 4.33 -24.42
CA GLN A 311 39.52 3.61 -23.85
C GLN A 311 40.32 2.85 -24.93
N ALA A 312 39.65 2.21 -25.89
CA ALA A 312 40.29 1.53 -27.01
C ALA A 312 41.03 2.52 -27.92
N VAL A 313 40.45 3.69 -28.20
CA VAL A 313 41.09 4.79 -28.95
C VAL A 313 42.27 5.36 -28.17
N ARG A 314 42.20 5.44 -26.84
CA ARG A 314 43.33 5.90 -25.99
C ARG A 314 44.47 4.88 -25.94
N LEU A 315 44.15 3.59 -25.91
CA LEU A 315 45.12 2.47 -25.99
C LEU A 315 45.71 2.32 -27.40
N ALA A 316 44.90 2.50 -28.45
CA ALA A 316 45.33 2.51 -29.84
C ALA A 316 46.12 3.79 -30.18
N GLY A 317 45.76 4.93 -29.62
CA GLY A 317 46.47 6.21 -29.73
C GLY A 317 47.86 6.16 -29.09
N ARG A 318 48.06 5.35 -28.04
CA ARG A 318 49.41 5.03 -27.52
C ARG A 318 50.23 4.14 -28.47
N ARG A 319 49.59 3.36 -29.35
CA ARG A 319 50.25 2.56 -30.40
C ARG A 319 50.39 3.29 -31.74
N LEU A 320 49.69 4.40 -31.94
CA LEU A 320 49.62 5.16 -33.19
C LEU A 320 50.35 6.52 -33.16
N PHE A 321 51.19 6.78 -32.15
CA PHE A 321 52.26 7.79 -32.23
C PHE A 321 53.41 7.34 -33.17
N SER A 322 53.07 6.70 -34.28
CA SER A 322 53.90 6.61 -35.47
C SER A 322 53.01 6.78 -36.70
N ARG A 323 53.04 8.00 -37.25
CA ARG A 323 52.53 8.46 -38.56
C ARG A 323 51.14 9.11 -38.62
N SER A 324 51.23 10.36 -39.08
CA SER A 324 50.28 11.42 -39.45
C SER A 324 49.18 11.06 -40.49
N PHE A 325 47.97 11.64 -40.35
CA PHE A 325 47.36 12.66 -41.25
C PHE A 325 45.87 12.95 -40.90
N THR A 326 45.41 14.18 -41.19
CA THR A 326 44.04 14.78 -41.07
C THR A 326 43.30 14.81 -42.45
N PRO A 327 42.09 15.41 -42.64
CA PRO A 327 40.74 15.26 -42.02
C PRO A 327 39.58 15.24 -43.09
N ALA A 328 38.29 15.03 -42.71
CA ALA A 328 37.06 15.68 -43.31
C ALA A 328 35.71 15.08 -42.81
N ALA A 329 34.66 15.93 -42.77
CA ALA A 329 33.25 15.73 -42.32
C ALA A 329 32.27 15.50 -43.52
N PRO A 330 30.91 15.71 -43.51
CA PRO A 330 29.84 15.78 -42.47
C PRO A 330 28.43 15.15 -42.85
N LEU A 331 27.47 15.16 -41.89
CA LEU A 331 25.99 15.39 -41.95
C LEU A 331 25.00 14.51 -42.80
N ALA A 332 23.85 14.10 -42.20
CA ALA A 332 22.48 14.67 -42.41
C ALA A 332 21.26 13.72 -42.16
N ARG A 333 20.24 14.24 -41.41
CA ARG A 333 18.74 14.22 -41.57
C ARG A 333 17.99 12.87 -41.74
N SER A 334 16.75 12.60 -41.27
CA SER A 334 15.48 13.38 -41.17
C SER A 334 14.37 12.57 -40.45
N ALA A 335 13.38 13.25 -39.84
CA ALA A 335 12.04 12.73 -39.43
C ALA A 335 10.98 12.91 -40.57
N PRO A 336 9.76 12.28 -40.58
CA PRO A 336 8.53 12.81 -39.89
C PRO A 336 7.42 11.76 -39.48
N ILE A 337 6.61 11.97 -38.41
CA ILE A 337 5.17 12.42 -38.26
C ILE A 337 3.99 11.40 -38.50
N LEU A 338 3.25 11.12 -37.40
CA LEU A 338 1.80 10.83 -37.09
C LEU A 338 0.81 10.03 -37.98
N GLY A 339 0.01 9.15 -37.32
CA GLY A 339 -1.33 8.66 -37.74
C GLY A 339 -1.98 7.65 -36.75
N PRO A 340 -3.35 7.58 -36.58
CA PRO A 340 -4.00 7.18 -35.33
C PRO A 340 -4.52 5.72 -35.21
N LEU A 341 -4.79 5.37 -33.94
CA LEU A 341 -5.37 4.16 -33.31
C LEU A 341 -6.46 3.36 -34.04
N ALA A 342 -6.43 2.03 -33.87
CA ALA A 342 -7.61 1.16 -33.87
C ALA A 342 -7.51 0.08 -32.77
N VAL A 343 -8.60 -0.07 -32.01
CA VAL A 343 -8.76 -0.85 -30.77
C VAL A 343 -9.20 -2.30 -31.06
N ARG A 344 -8.69 -3.22 -30.22
CA ARG A 344 -8.96 -4.68 -30.12
C ARG A 344 -10.43 -5.04 -29.89
N ALA A 345 -10.76 -6.29 -30.23
CA ALA A 345 -11.61 -7.13 -29.37
C ALA A 345 -11.22 -8.61 -29.53
N LEU A 346 -10.84 -9.28 -28.43
CA LEU A 346 -10.92 -10.73 -28.26
C LEU A 346 -11.19 -11.06 -26.79
N SER A 347 -12.26 -11.83 -26.57
CA SER A 347 -12.74 -12.37 -25.31
C SER A 347 -11.96 -13.62 -24.88
N MET A 348 -11.92 -13.90 -23.56
CA MET A 348 -11.69 -15.26 -23.05
C MET A 348 -12.49 -15.52 -21.76
N SER A 349 -13.11 -16.70 -21.73
CA SER A 349 -13.87 -17.28 -20.61
C SER A 349 -12.95 -17.88 -19.52
N PRO A 350 -13.39 -17.98 -18.25
CA PRO A 350 -12.67 -18.77 -17.25
C PRO A 350 -13.40 -20.07 -16.88
N SER A 351 -12.60 -21.14 -16.71
CA SER A 351 -12.99 -22.39 -16.04
C SER A 351 -12.41 -22.42 -14.62
N LEU A 352 -13.27 -22.75 -13.66
CA LEU A 352 -12.92 -23.00 -12.26
C LEU A 352 -13.38 -24.41 -11.89
N SER A 353 -12.51 -25.16 -11.23
CA SER A 353 -12.80 -26.44 -10.60
C SER A 353 -13.60 -26.24 -9.30
N SER A 354 -14.66 -27.02 -9.15
CA SER A 354 -15.63 -27.00 -8.05
C SER A 354 -15.18 -27.80 -6.82
N PRO A 355 -15.60 -27.39 -5.61
CA PRO A 355 -15.96 -28.29 -4.54
C PRO A 355 -17.48 -28.53 -4.53
N THR A 356 -17.86 -29.73 -4.12
CA THR A 356 -19.23 -30.22 -3.94
C THR A 356 -20.01 -29.38 -2.92
N THR A 357 -21.20 -28.91 -3.28
CA THR A 357 -22.21 -28.36 -2.35
C THR A 357 -23.50 -29.16 -2.43
N ASP A 358 -23.99 -29.56 -1.25
CA ASP A 358 -25.38 -29.90 -0.97
C ASP A 358 -26.37 -28.93 -1.62
N GLY A 359 -27.56 -29.43 -1.93
CA GLY A 359 -28.62 -28.73 -2.66
C GLY A 359 -29.29 -27.58 -1.90
N THR A 360 -28.56 -26.51 -1.59
CA THR A 360 -29.12 -25.22 -1.16
C THR A 360 -29.41 -24.33 -2.36
N ALA A 361 -30.62 -23.76 -2.43
CA ALA A 361 -31.01 -22.81 -3.47
C ALA A 361 -30.05 -21.59 -3.52
N LYS A 362 -29.74 -21.11 -4.73
CA LYS A 362 -28.81 -19.99 -4.95
C LYS A 362 -29.33 -18.71 -4.27
N PRO A 363 -28.47 -17.94 -3.56
CA PRO A 363 -28.86 -16.65 -2.98
C PRO A 363 -29.26 -15.66 -4.09
N ALA A 364 -30.27 -14.84 -3.84
CA ALA A 364 -30.75 -13.87 -4.81
C ALA A 364 -30.23 -12.45 -4.54
N VAL A 365 -29.80 -11.76 -5.60
CA VAL A 365 -29.20 -10.41 -5.52
C VAL A 365 -30.01 -9.43 -6.35
N LEU A 366 -30.48 -8.36 -5.73
CA LEU A 366 -31.10 -7.24 -6.42
C LEU A 366 -30.01 -6.27 -6.90
N MET A 367 -29.78 -6.26 -8.21
CA MET A 367 -28.84 -5.35 -8.87
C MET A 367 -29.57 -4.07 -9.24
N LEU A 368 -29.39 -3.02 -8.43
CA LEU A 368 -29.99 -1.71 -8.70
C LEU A 368 -29.25 -0.97 -9.82
N ASP A 369 -27.93 -1.14 -9.87
CA ASP A 369 -27.08 -0.53 -10.88
C ASP A 369 -26.24 -1.60 -11.59
N LYS A 370 -25.75 -1.25 -12.77
CA LYS A 370 -24.94 -2.16 -13.59
C LYS A 370 -23.49 -2.20 -13.11
N ILE A 371 -22.87 -3.36 -13.25
CA ILE A 371 -21.42 -3.51 -13.21
C ILE A 371 -20.88 -3.24 -14.62
N THR A 372 -19.87 -2.38 -14.73
CA THR A 372 -19.36 -1.90 -16.03
C THR A 372 -17.90 -2.25 -16.27
N LEU A 373 -17.09 -2.38 -15.22
CA LEU A 373 -15.65 -2.56 -15.31
C LEU A 373 -15.17 -3.86 -14.66
N ALA A 374 -15.74 -4.27 -13.53
CA ALA A 374 -15.45 -5.54 -12.86
C ALA A 374 -16.24 -6.72 -13.47
N THR A 375 -16.38 -6.74 -14.80
CA THR A 375 -17.24 -7.70 -15.52
C THR A 375 -16.79 -9.14 -15.36
N GLU A 376 -15.48 -9.42 -15.45
CA GLU A 376 -14.95 -10.77 -15.28
C GLU A 376 -15.27 -11.36 -13.89
N LEU A 377 -15.09 -10.56 -12.84
CA LEU A 377 -15.42 -10.96 -11.47
C LEU A 377 -16.93 -11.10 -11.26
N TYR A 378 -17.72 -10.19 -11.84
CA TYR A 378 -19.18 -10.29 -11.80
C TYR A 378 -19.67 -11.56 -12.49
N ASP A 379 -19.19 -11.87 -13.69
CA ASP A 379 -19.59 -13.07 -14.44
C ASP A 379 -19.19 -14.36 -13.72
N GLU A 380 -18.08 -14.35 -12.97
CA GLU A 380 -17.68 -15.47 -12.12
C GLU A 380 -18.66 -15.65 -10.94
N LEU A 381 -18.90 -14.59 -10.17
CA LEU A 381 -19.70 -14.65 -8.95
C LEU A 381 -21.20 -14.82 -9.23
N ALA A 382 -21.72 -14.20 -10.29
CA ALA A 382 -23.11 -14.28 -10.68
C ALA A 382 -23.56 -15.69 -11.06
N LYS A 383 -22.65 -16.61 -11.44
CA LYS A 383 -22.96 -18.03 -11.65
C LYS A 383 -23.53 -18.69 -10.39
N GLY A 384 -23.10 -18.22 -9.21
CA GLY A 384 -23.55 -18.69 -7.90
C GLY A 384 -24.82 -18.02 -7.41
N TRP A 385 -25.35 -17.00 -8.10
CA TRP A 385 -26.45 -16.15 -7.63
C TRP A 385 -27.68 -16.26 -8.52
N THR A 386 -28.83 -15.90 -7.96
CA THR A 386 -30.03 -15.55 -8.72
C THR A 386 -30.08 -14.04 -8.88
N VAL A 387 -29.66 -13.53 -10.03
CA VAL A 387 -29.60 -12.08 -10.28
C VAL A 387 -30.99 -11.54 -10.63
N ILE A 388 -31.44 -10.54 -9.86
CA ILE A 388 -32.70 -9.84 -10.06
C ILE A 388 -32.39 -8.41 -10.50
N PRO A 389 -32.72 -8.01 -11.73
CA PRO A 389 -32.51 -6.64 -12.18
C PRO A 389 -33.59 -5.70 -11.61
N LEU A 390 -33.22 -4.43 -11.41
CA LEU A 390 -34.20 -3.36 -11.18
C LEU A 390 -35.08 -3.18 -12.43
N THR A 391 -36.39 -3.39 -12.27
CA THR A 391 -37.39 -3.20 -13.34
C THR A 391 -38.37 -2.06 -13.06
N SER A 392 -38.42 -1.58 -11.82
CA SER A 392 -39.30 -0.49 -11.40
C SER A 392 -38.85 0.83 -12.02
N THR A 393 -39.83 1.70 -12.31
CA THR A 393 -39.60 2.98 -12.99
C THR A 393 -39.81 4.19 -12.08
N SER A 394 -40.55 4.02 -10.98
CA SER A 394 -40.75 5.04 -9.94
C SER A 394 -40.47 4.50 -8.54
N ARG A 395 -40.40 5.42 -7.57
CA ARG A 395 -40.17 5.09 -6.16
C ARG A 395 -41.34 4.28 -5.57
N GLU A 396 -42.56 4.68 -5.89
CA GLU A 396 -43.78 4.00 -5.45
C GLU A 396 -43.85 2.57 -6.01
N GLU A 397 -43.49 2.41 -7.29
CA GLU A 397 -43.41 1.09 -7.93
C GLU A 397 -42.32 0.24 -7.29
N PHE A 398 -41.14 0.81 -6.99
CA PHE A 398 -40.06 0.09 -6.32
C PHE A 398 -40.50 -0.43 -4.94
N ILE A 399 -41.14 0.41 -4.14
CA ILE A 399 -41.67 0.05 -2.81
C ILE A 399 -42.72 -1.06 -2.92
N ALA A 400 -43.59 -1.01 -3.92
CA ALA A 400 -44.58 -2.07 -4.17
C ALA A 400 -43.92 -3.39 -4.61
N ASP A 401 -42.95 -3.30 -5.52
CA ASP A 401 -42.23 -4.44 -6.08
C ASP A 401 -41.33 -5.14 -5.05
N CYS A 402 -40.89 -4.46 -3.99
CA CYS A 402 -40.20 -5.10 -2.87
C CYS A 402 -41.04 -6.21 -2.20
N LYS A 403 -42.37 -6.15 -2.28
CA LYS A 403 -43.28 -7.18 -1.76
C LYS A 403 -43.56 -8.30 -2.75
N THR A 404 -43.26 -8.09 -4.04
CA THR A 404 -43.58 -9.01 -5.13
C THR A 404 -42.32 -9.41 -5.90
N LYS A 405 -41.93 -8.63 -6.91
CA LYS A 405 -40.82 -8.94 -7.84
C LYS A 405 -39.48 -9.15 -7.15
N TYR A 406 -39.23 -8.44 -6.03
CA TYR A 406 -37.97 -8.51 -5.31
C TYR A 406 -38.06 -9.30 -4.00
N ALA A 407 -39.17 -9.98 -3.71
CA ALA A 407 -39.44 -10.62 -2.41
C ALA A 407 -38.39 -11.66 -1.99
N GLU A 408 -37.72 -12.30 -2.96
CA GLU A 408 -36.71 -13.32 -2.72
C GLU A 408 -35.29 -12.76 -2.57
N ALA A 409 -35.07 -11.46 -2.83
CA ALA A 409 -33.75 -10.84 -2.78
C ALA A 409 -33.17 -10.85 -1.35
N GLN A 410 -31.92 -11.30 -1.24
CA GLN A 410 -31.16 -11.41 0.01
C GLN A 410 -30.06 -10.37 0.12
N GLY A 411 -29.56 -9.87 -1.00
CA GLY A 411 -28.58 -8.78 -1.05
C GLY A 411 -28.88 -7.73 -2.12
N ILE A 412 -28.37 -6.52 -1.94
CA ILE A 412 -28.43 -5.41 -2.89
C ILE A 412 -27.03 -4.95 -3.28
N TYR A 413 -26.84 -4.70 -4.57
CA TYR A 413 -25.77 -3.86 -5.09
C TYR A 413 -26.36 -2.53 -5.57
N ARG A 414 -25.75 -1.41 -5.16
CA ARG A 414 -26.11 -0.06 -5.65
C ARG A 414 -24.90 0.83 -5.83
N HIS A 415 -25.01 1.83 -6.70
CA HIS A 415 -23.95 2.80 -7.00
C HIS A 415 -24.28 4.20 -6.48
N PHE A 416 -23.27 4.91 -5.97
CA PHE A 416 -23.40 6.33 -5.64
C PHE A 416 -23.68 7.14 -6.91
N LYS A 417 -24.82 7.85 -6.95
CA LYS A 417 -25.33 8.51 -8.17
C LYS A 417 -25.56 7.55 -9.35
N GLY A 418 -25.82 6.27 -9.06
CA GLY A 418 -26.30 5.34 -10.07
C GLY A 418 -27.63 5.79 -10.68
N GLU A 419 -27.97 5.27 -11.85
CA GLU A 419 -29.26 5.52 -12.50
C GLU A 419 -30.44 5.10 -11.59
N SER A 420 -30.20 4.10 -10.72
CA SER A 420 -31.17 3.64 -9.72
C SER A 420 -31.63 4.73 -8.75
N ASN A 421 -30.85 5.79 -8.52
CA ASN A 421 -31.25 6.88 -7.65
C ASN A 421 -32.45 7.68 -8.19
N LYS A 422 -32.65 7.71 -9.52
CA LYS A 422 -33.83 8.35 -10.14
C LYS A 422 -35.13 7.58 -9.86
N VAL A 423 -35.01 6.27 -9.62
CA VAL A 423 -36.12 5.37 -9.31
C VAL A 423 -36.33 5.28 -7.81
N THR A 424 -35.29 4.86 -7.07
CA THR A 424 -35.39 4.56 -5.64
C THR A 424 -35.39 5.80 -4.76
N GLY A 425 -34.77 6.90 -5.21
CA GLY A 425 -34.52 8.06 -4.37
C GLY A 425 -33.49 7.75 -3.27
N LEU A 426 -33.64 8.36 -2.10
CA LEU A 426 -32.81 8.06 -0.93
C LEU A 426 -33.26 6.74 -0.30
N PHE A 427 -32.30 5.98 0.24
CA PHE A 427 -32.55 4.83 1.10
C PHE A 427 -32.88 5.30 2.53
N ASP A 428 -33.99 6.02 2.64
CA ASP A 428 -34.54 6.55 3.87
C ASP A 428 -35.36 5.47 4.62
N PRO A 429 -35.93 5.77 5.81
CA PRO A 429 -36.68 4.76 6.58
C PRO A 429 -37.85 4.12 5.82
N GLU A 430 -38.49 4.84 4.89
CA GLU A 430 -39.61 4.31 4.09
C GLU A 430 -39.12 3.20 3.16
N VAL A 431 -38.07 3.47 2.38
CA VAL A 431 -37.47 2.46 1.48
C VAL A 431 -36.94 1.28 2.29
N VAL A 432 -36.22 1.54 3.39
CA VAL A 432 -35.66 0.47 4.23
C VAL A 432 -36.75 -0.41 4.84
N ALA A 433 -37.90 0.16 5.24
CA ALA A 433 -39.05 -0.59 5.73
C ALA A 433 -39.73 -1.43 4.64
N ALA A 434 -39.72 -0.95 3.39
CA ALA A 434 -40.32 -1.65 2.25
C ALA A 434 -39.52 -2.88 1.78
N LEU A 435 -38.21 -2.93 2.06
CA LEU A 435 -37.33 -4.03 1.61
C LEU A 435 -37.90 -5.42 2.01
N PRO A 436 -37.54 -6.49 1.27
CA PRO A 436 -37.97 -7.85 1.61
C PRO A 436 -37.48 -8.31 3.00
N PRO A 437 -38.23 -9.18 3.71
CA PRO A 437 -37.78 -9.75 4.99
C PRO A 437 -36.49 -10.57 4.90
N LYS A 438 -36.23 -11.18 3.73
CA LYS A 438 -35.02 -11.97 3.43
C LYS A 438 -33.78 -11.10 3.12
N MET A 439 -33.95 -9.78 3.02
CA MET A 439 -32.86 -8.86 2.68
C MET A 439 -31.92 -8.67 3.87
N HIS A 440 -30.69 -9.16 3.76
CA HIS A 440 -29.68 -9.12 4.82
C HIS A 440 -28.48 -8.24 4.48
N PHE A 441 -28.19 -8.01 3.19
CA PHE A 441 -26.98 -7.31 2.75
C PHE A 441 -27.28 -6.13 1.83
N LEU A 442 -26.65 -4.98 2.10
CA LEU A 442 -26.63 -3.81 1.23
C LEU A 442 -25.17 -3.42 0.97
N THR A 443 -24.72 -3.60 -0.26
CA THR A 443 -23.38 -3.17 -0.70
C THR A 443 -23.50 -1.91 -1.53
N HIS A 444 -22.86 -0.84 -1.05
CA HIS A 444 -22.90 0.49 -1.65
C HIS A 444 -21.56 0.81 -2.31
N ASN A 445 -21.60 0.97 -3.62
CA ASN A 445 -20.44 1.40 -4.40
C ASN A 445 -20.27 2.92 -4.24
N GLY A 446 -19.43 3.29 -3.27
CA GLY A 446 -19.04 4.65 -2.93
C GLY A 446 -18.48 4.73 -1.52
N ALA A 447 -17.49 5.59 -1.28
CA ALA A 447 -16.93 5.76 0.06
C ALA A 447 -17.89 6.46 1.02
N GLY A 448 -18.54 7.54 0.56
CA GLY A 448 -19.61 8.20 1.29
C GLY A 448 -20.99 7.62 0.94
N TYR A 449 -21.82 7.48 1.98
CA TYR A 449 -23.10 6.79 1.95
C TYR A 449 -24.22 7.63 2.60
N ASP A 450 -24.12 8.96 2.49
CA ASP A 450 -25.09 9.93 3.01
C ASP A 450 -26.53 9.76 2.46
N GLN A 451 -26.69 8.99 1.38
CA GLN A 451 -27.99 8.64 0.79
C GLN A 451 -28.69 7.47 1.49
N ILE A 452 -28.07 6.85 2.50
CA ILE A 452 -28.57 5.66 3.20
C ILE A 452 -28.79 5.99 4.68
N ASN A 453 -29.99 5.72 5.19
CA ASN A 453 -30.31 5.86 6.60
C ASN A 453 -29.80 4.64 7.39
N ILE A 454 -28.53 4.71 7.84
CA ILE A 454 -27.89 3.62 8.59
C ILE A 454 -28.65 3.23 9.89
N PRO A 455 -29.22 4.16 10.68
CA PRO A 455 -30.05 3.79 11.83
C PRO A 455 -31.22 2.87 11.45
N ALA A 456 -31.99 3.21 10.42
CA ALA A 456 -33.10 2.38 9.95
C ALA A 456 -32.62 1.01 9.44
N CYS A 457 -31.49 0.97 8.72
CA CYS A 457 -30.90 -0.30 8.29
C CYS A 457 -30.50 -1.19 9.49
N THR A 458 -29.93 -0.58 10.54
CA THR A 458 -29.48 -1.29 11.73
C THR A 458 -30.64 -1.86 12.53
N GLU A 459 -31.69 -1.08 12.74
CA GLU A 459 -32.92 -1.52 13.42
C GLU A 459 -33.55 -2.73 12.72
N ARG A 460 -33.49 -2.75 11.38
CA ARG A 460 -33.97 -3.87 10.55
C ARG A 460 -33.04 -5.09 10.52
N ARG A 461 -31.84 -5.04 11.11
CA ARG A 461 -30.78 -6.05 10.93
C ARG A 461 -30.29 -6.19 9.48
N LEU A 462 -30.32 -5.09 8.72
CA LEU A 462 -29.71 -5.00 7.38
C LEU A 462 -28.24 -4.58 7.52
N GLN A 463 -27.32 -5.44 7.10
CA GLN A 463 -25.89 -5.15 7.10
C GLN A 463 -25.53 -4.26 5.90
N VAL A 464 -24.87 -3.14 6.16
CA VAL A 464 -24.48 -2.16 5.13
C VAL A 464 -22.96 -2.09 5.03
N SER A 465 -22.44 -2.18 3.82
CA SER A 465 -21.03 -1.90 3.53
C SER A 465 -20.88 -0.85 2.43
N ASN A 466 -19.77 -0.14 2.49
CA ASN A 466 -19.36 0.86 1.52
C ASN A 466 -18.03 0.44 0.87
N VAL A 467 -17.37 1.35 0.14
CA VAL A 467 -16.03 1.11 -0.40
C VAL A 467 -15.00 2.01 0.28
N PRO A 468 -14.54 1.67 1.50
CA PRO A 468 -13.43 2.36 2.13
C PRO A 468 -12.11 1.99 1.43
N VAL A 469 -11.09 2.85 1.52
CA VAL A 469 -9.71 2.64 1.02
C VAL A 469 -9.54 2.70 -0.50
N ALA A 470 -10.38 2.05 -1.32
CA ALA A 470 -10.19 2.01 -2.78
C ALA A 470 -10.14 3.41 -3.42
N VAL A 471 -10.82 4.38 -2.80
CA VAL A 471 -10.90 5.77 -3.26
C VAL A 471 -9.73 6.65 -2.82
N ASP A 472 -8.92 6.20 -1.86
CA ASP A 472 -7.95 7.03 -1.14
C ASP A 472 -6.92 7.66 -2.08
N GLY A 473 -6.39 6.87 -3.02
CA GLY A 473 -5.39 7.31 -3.99
C GLY A 473 -5.95 8.37 -4.95
N ALA A 474 -6.96 8.00 -5.76
CA ALA A 474 -7.51 8.86 -6.80
C ALA A 474 -8.08 10.18 -6.26
N THR A 475 -8.75 10.13 -5.09
CA THR A 475 -9.29 11.36 -4.49
C THR A 475 -8.18 12.26 -3.95
N ALA A 476 -7.10 11.69 -3.40
CA ALA A 476 -5.93 12.45 -2.97
C ALA A 476 -5.16 13.06 -4.15
N ASP A 477 -5.09 12.37 -5.30
CA ASP A 477 -4.51 12.90 -6.54
C ASP A 477 -5.34 14.09 -7.06
N THR A 478 -6.67 13.98 -7.03
CA THR A 478 -7.58 15.07 -7.38
C THR A 478 -7.43 16.26 -6.42
N ALA A 479 -7.33 16.02 -5.11
CA ALA A 479 -7.11 17.08 -4.12
C ALA A 479 -5.77 17.81 -4.35
N LEU A 480 -4.72 17.07 -4.71
CA LEU A 480 -3.42 17.64 -5.07
C LEU A 480 -3.51 18.47 -6.35
N PHE A 481 -4.22 17.97 -7.38
CA PHE A 481 -4.43 18.71 -8.61
C PHE A 481 -5.22 20.01 -8.36
N LEU A 482 -6.26 19.98 -7.53
CA LEU A 482 -7.00 21.17 -7.13
C LEU A 482 -6.13 22.16 -6.35
N LEU A 483 -5.29 21.67 -5.43
CA LEU A 483 -4.34 22.50 -4.69
C LEU A 483 -3.39 23.22 -5.66
N LEU A 484 -2.76 22.49 -6.57
CA LEU A 484 -1.84 23.05 -7.56
C LEU A 484 -2.56 24.02 -8.50
N GLY A 485 -3.74 23.66 -8.99
CA GLY A 485 -4.55 24.50 -9.87
C GLY A 485 -4.95 25.82 -9.24
N ALA A 486 -5.35 25.80 -7.96
CA ALA A 486 -5.70 27.00 -7.20
C ALA A 486 -4.46 27.85 -6.87
N ILE A 487 -3.43 27.26 -6.26
CA ILE A 487 -2.26 28.03 -5.80
C ILE A 487 -1.41 28.61 -6.95
N ARG A 488 -1.35 27.90 -8.09
CA ARG A 488 -0.63 28.31 -9.30
C ARG A 488 -1.50 29.03 -10.33
N GLN A 489 -2.79 29.22 -10.03
CA GLN A 489 -3.76 29.89 -10.92
C GLN A 489 -3.85 29.24 -12.31
N PHE A 490 -3.73 27.91 -12.39
CA PHE A 490 -3.74 27.21 -13.70
C PHE A 490 -5.07 27.33 -14.43
N GLY A 491 -6.19 27.50 -13.72
CA GLY A 491 -7.48 27.80 -14.35
C GLY A 491 -7.42 29.10 -15.17
N ARG A 492 -6.89 30.18 -14.58
CA ARG A 492 -6.68 31.47 -15.25
C ARG A 492 -5.70 31.34 -16.41
N ALA A 493 -4.58 30.62 -16.22
CA ALA A 493 -3.59 30.41 -17.26
C ALA A 493 -4.18 29.66 -18.48
N GLN A 494 -4.98 28.62 -18.25
CA GLN A 494 -5.68 27.91 -19.31
C GLN A 494 -6.71 28.78 -20.02
N HIS A 495 -7.42 29.66 -19.29
CA HIS A 495 -8.35 30.61 -19.89
C HIS A 495 -7.61 31.61 -20.79
N SER A 496 -6.54 32.23 -20.29
CA SER A 496 -5.68 33.15 -21.05
C SER A 496 -5.11 32.53 -22.33
N LEU A 497 -4.70 31.26 -22.26
CA LEU A 497 -4.24 30.51 -23.42
C LEU A 497 -5.35 30.34 -24.47
N ARG A 498 -6.58 30.01 -24.06
CA ARG A 498 -7.73 29.84 -24.96
C ARG A 498 -8.15 31.15 -25.62
N ASP A 499 -7.97 32.27 -24.93
CA ASP A 499 -8.23 33.60 -25.47
C ASP A 499 -7.11 34.09 -26.41
N GLY A 500 -6.05 33.31 -26.60
CA GLY A 500 -4.90 33.68 -27.44
C GLY A 500 -3.95 34.68 -26.79
N ASN A 501 -4.12 34.97 -25.50
CA ASN A 501 -3.32 35.95 -24.76
C ASN A 501 -2.00 35.37 -24.21
N PHE A 502 -1.81 34.05 -24.31
CA PHE A 502 -0.65 33.35 -23.75
C PHE A 502 -0.44 33.71 -22.27
N ASN A 503 0.74 34.22 -21.88
CA ASN A 503 1.05 34.65 -20.52
C ASN A 503 0.78 36.14 -20.24
N ALA A 504 0.19 36.88 -21.18
CA ALA A 504 -0.14 38.29 -20.99
C ALA A 504 -1.24 38.46 -19.93
N GLY A 505 -1.04 39.38 -18.98
CA GLY A 505 -2.03 39.68 -17.93
C GLY A 505 -2.14 38.62 -16.83
N LEU A 506 -1.22 37.66 -16.75
CA LEU A 506 -1.12 36.74 -15.61
C LEU A 506 -0.33 37.39 -14.46
N SER A 507 -0.88 37.34 -13.25
CA SER A 507 -0.18 37.73 -12.02
C SER A 507 0.76 36.63 -11.53
N LEU A 508 1.74 37.00 -10.70
CA LEU A 508 2.57 36.03 -10.01
C LEU A 508 1.72 35.14 -9.09
N ALA A 509 1.92 33.83 -9.19
CA ALA A 509 1.28 32.83 -8.35
C ALA A 509 2.25 32.33 -7.27
N ASN A 510 1.77 31.47 -6.36
CA ASN A 510 2.55 31.04 -5.19
C ASN A 510 3.03 29.59 -5.31
N ASP A 511 4.19 29.29 -4.73
CA ASP A 511 4.67 27.92 -4.59
C ASP A 511 4.06 27.23 -3.36
N PRO A 512 3.81 25.90 -3.42
CA PRO A 512 3.34 25.15 -2.26
C PRO A 512 4.43 24.95 -1.20
N ALA A 513 5.71 24.91 -1.58
CA ALA A 513 6.81 24.65 -0.67
C ALA A 513 6.88 25.67 0.48
N GLY A 514 7.10 25.17 1.71
CA GLY A 514 7.15 25.99 2.92
C GLY A 514 5.78 26.44 3.46
N LYS A 515 4.67 26.10 2.79
CA LYS A 515 3.32 26.42 3.27
C LYS A 515 2.73 25.32 4.15
N LYS A 516 1.79 25.71 5.01
CA LYS A 516 1.05 24.81 5.90
C LYS A 516 -0.24 24.31 5.24
N LEU A 517 -0.29 22.99 5.00
CA LEU A 517 -1.52 22.28 4.63
C LEU A 517 -2.19 21.73 5.88
N SER A 518 -3.45 22.07 6.05
CA SER A 518 -4.26 21.70 7.19
C SER A 518 -5.45 20.87 6.77
N ILE A 519 -5.52 19.63 7.26
CA ILE A 519 -6.56 18.68 6.87
C ILE A 519 -7.61 18.58 7.98
N VAL A 520 -8.85 18.90 7.64
CA VAL A 520 -10.01 18.72 8.52
C VAL A 520 -10.64 17.37 8.19
N GLY A 521 -10.45 16.38 9.06
CA GLY A 521 -10.83 14.99 8.79
C GLY A 521 -9.70 14.13 8.22
N MET A 522 -8.62 13.93 8.98
CA MET A 522 -7.50 13.04 8.60
C MET A 522 -7.92 11.55 8.63
N GLY A 523 -8.56 11.10 7.55
CA GLY A 523 -8.88 9.71 7.24
C GLY A 523 -7.89 9.07 6.26
N GLY A 524 -8.32 8.03 5.53
CA GLY A 524 -7.51 7.39 4.48
C GLY A 524 -7.08 8.38 3.39
N ILE A 525 -8.05 9.03 2.75
CA ILE A 525 -7.84 10.11 1.77
C ILE A 525 -6.94 11.22 2.32
N GLY A 526 -7.24 11.73 3.52
CA GLY A 526 -6.45 12.79 4.15
C GLY A 526 -4.98 12.42 4.31
N ARG A 527 -4.68 11.20 4.77
CA ARG A 527 -3.30 10.72 4.90
C ARG A 527 -2.62 10.51 3.55
N ALA A 528 -3.35 10.00 2.56
CA ALA A 528 -2.84 9.84 1.20
C ALA A 528 -2.50 11.20 0.56
N PHE A 529 -3.29 12.23 0.86
CA PHE A 529 -3.03 13.61 0.42
C PHE A 529 -1.87 14.25 1.17
N ALA A 530 -1.81 14.11 2.50
CA ALA A 530 -0.72 14.60 3.33
C ALA A 530 0.64 14.08 2.84
N ARG A 531 0.74 12.78 2.53
CA ARG A 531 1.97 12.18 2.01
C ARG A 531 2.47 12.84 0.73
N ARG A 532 1.56 13.15 -0.19
CA ARG A 532 1.87 13.82 -1.46
C ARG A 532 2.26 15.28 -1.26
N ALA A 533 1.54 15.98 -0.37
CA ALA A 533 1.83 17.37 -0.05
C ALA A 533 3.20 17.54 0.63
N ARG A 534 3.63 16.59 1.48
CA ARG A 534 4.99 16.59 2.06
C ARG A 534 6.07 16.52 0.98
N ALA A 535 5.85 15.75 -0.10
CA ALA A 535 6.78 15.68 -1.21
C ALA A 535 6.92 17.01 -1.96
N LEU A 536 5.95 17.92 -1.84
CA LEU A 536 6.03 19.30 -2.34
C LEU A 536 6.67 20.29 -1.33
N GLY A 537 7.19 19.80 -0.21
CA GLY A 537 7.82 20.62 0.83
C GLY A 537 6.82 21.35 1.75
N MET A 538 5.58 20.86 1.85
CA MET A 538 4.58 21.44 2.75
C MET A 538 4.67 20.86 4.17
N THR A 539 4.36 21.67 5.18
CA THR A 539 4.15 21.19 6.55
C THR A 539 2.69 20.77 6.73
N ILE A 540 2.45 19.62 7.36
CA ILE A 540 1.11 19.06 7.51
C ILE A 540 0.64 19.24 8.95
N CYS A 541 -0.54 19.84 9.13
CA CYS A 541 -1.29 19.74 10.37
C CYS A 541 -2.71 19.23 10.11
N TYR A 542 -3.42 18.84 11.16
CA TYR A 542 -4.76 18.29 10.99
C TYR A 542 -5.63 18.48 12.22
N HIS A 543 -6.95 18.45 12.00
CA HIS A 543 -7.94 18.43 13.07
C HIS A 543 -8.92 17.27 12.85
N ASN A 544 -9.07 16.47 13.90
CA ASN A 544 -10.09 15.43 14.07
C ASN A 544 -10.71 15.56 15.46
N ARG A 545 -11.93 15.06 15.63
CA ARG A 545 -12.58 14.94 16.95
C ARG A 545 -11.73 14.16 17.95
N ASN A 546 -11.08 13.09 17.49
CA ASN A 546 -10.14 12.31 18.27
C ASN A 546 -8.77 12.34 17.56
N ARG A 547 -7.70 12.52 18.33
CA ARG A 547 -6.33 12.41 17.83
C ARG A 547 -6.07 11.00 17.26
N LEU A 548 -5.28 10.92 16.20
CA LEU A 548 -4.87 9.65 15.61
C LEU A 548 -3.74 9.04 16.44
N SER A 549 -3.48 7.75 16.28
CA SER A 549 -2.25 7.17 16.80
C SER A 549 -1.02 7.76 16.08
N PRO A 550 0.15 7.81 16.71
CA PRO A 550 1.37 8.34 16.09
C PRO A 550 1.68 7.75 14.71
N ASP A 551 1.46 6.44 14.54
CA ASP A 551 1.66 5.75 13.26
C ASP A 551 0.74 6.26 12.14
N LEU A 552 -0.48 6.67 12.49
CA LEU A 552 -1.45 7.22 11.53
C LEU A 552 -1.27 8.73 11.34
N GLU A 553 -0.68 9.45 12.30
CA GLU A 553 -0.30 10.86 12.12
C GLU A 553 0.83 10.99 11.10
N ASP A 554 1.78 10.04 11.09
CA ASP A 554 2.89 10.00 10.13
C ASP A 554 3.66 11.34 10.09
N GLY A 555 3.88 11.94 11.27
CA GLY A 555 4.53 13.25 11.44
C GLY A 555 3.64 14.48 11.18
N ALA A 556 2.33 14.33 10.97
CA ALA A 556 1.40 15.47 10.95
C ALA A 556 1.16 16.04 12.36
N GLU A 557 1.11 17.37 12.48
CA GLU A 557 0.80 18.07 13.74
C GLU A 557 -0.71 18.03 14.03
N TYR A 558 -1.11 17.54 15.21
CA TYR A 558 -2.51 17.58 15.63
C TYR A 558 -2.88 18.91 16.28
N ILE A 559 -3.92 19.57 15.77
CA ILE A 559 -4.50 20.78 16.35
C ILE A 559 -5.88 20.46 16.91
N SER A 560 -6.07 20.64 18.22
CA SER A 560 -7.32 20.29 18.90
C SER A 560 -8.48 21.24 18.61
N SER A 561 -8.21 22.48 18.22
CA SER A 561 -9.22 23.48 17.89
C SER A 561 -9.32 23.71 16.39
N LEU A 562 -10.54 23.59 15.83
CA LEU A 562 -10.78 23.95 14.43
C LEU A 562 -10.48 25.43 14.17
N GLU A 563 -10.81 26.31 15.12
CA GLU A 563 -10.57 27.75 14.98
C GLU A 563 -9.07 28.08 14.88
N GLU A 564 -8.26 27.44 15.74
CA GLU A 564 -6.81 27.57 15.74
C GLU A 564 -6.22 27.07 14.42
N LEU A 565 -6.68 25.91 13.95
CA LEU A 565 -6.26 25.36 12.66
C LEU A 565 -6.57 26.37 11.54
N LEU A 566 -7.81 26.87 11.43
CA LEU A 566 -8.19 27.79 10.37
C LEU A 566 -7.33 29.08 10.37
N SER A 567 -7.03 29.63 11.54
CA SER A 567 -6.23 30.87 11.65
C SER A 567 -4.76 30.73 11.25
N THR A 568 -4.20 29.52 11.34
CA THR A 568 -2.78 29.26 11.07
C THR A 568 -2.51 28.62 9.70
N SER A 569 -3.56 28.21 9.00
CA SER A 569 -3.49 27.47 7.73
C SER A 569 -3.21 28.37 6.52
N ASP A 570 -2.37 27.90 5.60
CA ASP A 570 -2.26 28.48 4.26
C ASP A 570 -3.18 27.75 3.27
N ILE A 571 -3.34 26.44 3.43
CA ILE A 571 -4.28 25.63 2.68
C ILE A 571 -5.13 24.84 3.67
N VAL A 572 -6.46 24.87 3.52
CA VAL A 572 -7.41 24.07 4.31
C VAL A 572 -8.06 23.06 3.39
N SER A 573 -7.92 21.77 3.69
CA SER A 573 -8.54 20.68 2.94
C SER A 573 -9.59 19.95 3.78
N LEU A 574 -10.76 19.72 3.19
CA LEU A 574 -11.88 19.05 3.85
C LEU A 574 -11.99 17.59 3.42
N ASN A 575 -11.99 16.68 4.40
CA ASN A 575 -12.10 15.23 4.22
C ASN A 575 -13.09 14.61 5.23
N LEU A 576 -14.23 15.27 5.42
CA LEU A 576 -15.25 14.87 6.39
C LEU A 576 -16.46 14.18 5.73
N PRO A 577 -17.08 13.20 6.40
CA PRO A 577 -18.40 12.71 5.99
C PRO A 577 -19.46 13.80 6.19
N LEU A 578 -20.45 13.88 5.30
CA LEU A 578 -21.59 14.79 5.45
C LEU A 578 -22.63 14.19 6.40
N ASN A 579 -22.98 14.93 7.44
CA ASN A 579 -24.02 14.59 8.42
C ASN A 579 -24.55 15.90 9.05
N PRO A 580 -25.58 15.86 9.91
CA PRO A 580 -26.14 17.08 10.50
C PRO A 580 -25.14 17.95 11.28
N LYS A 581 -24.05 17.38 11.82
CA LYS A 581 -23.02 18.12 12.56
C LYS A 581 -21.93 18.74 11.66
N THR A 582 -21.74 18.21 10.45
CA THR A 582 -20.73 18.68 9.50
C THR A 582 -21.33 19.52 8.36
N LYS A 583 -22.65 19.53 8.21
CA LYS A 583 -23.35 20.40 7.27
C LYS A 583 -23.04 21.87 7.59
N HIS A 584 -22.57 22.60 6.58
CA HIS A 584 -22.15 24.00 6.69
C HIS A 584 -21.13 24.27 7.82
N LEU A 585 -20.27 23.29 8.10
CA LEU A 585 -19.15 23.46 9.03
C LEU A 585 -18.27 24.64 8.61
N MET A 586 -18.08 24.83 7.30
CA MET A 586 -17.38 25.97 6.72
C MET A 586 -18.39 27.00 6.22
N GLY A 587 -18.69 27.99 7.06
CA GLY A 587 -19.56 29.12 6.75
C GLY A 587 -18.85 30.46 6.88
N LYS A 588 -19.65 31.54 6.93
CA LYS A 588 -19.18 32.93 6.97
C LYS A 588 -18.12 33.19 8.05
N GLU A 589 -18.37 32.75 9.27
CA GLU A 589 -17.47 33.01 10.40
C GLU A 589 -16.17 32.20 10.28
N GLN A 590 -16.20 31.01 9.68
CA GLN A 590 -15.00 30.21 9.44
C GLN A 590 -14.13 30.83 8.36
N PHE A 591 -14.72 31.33 7.27
CA PHE A 591 -13.97 32.01 6.21
C PHE A 591 -13.28 33.28 6.72
N LYS A 592 -13.95 34.06 7.58
CA LYS A 592 -13.34 35.24 8.22
C LYS A 592 -12.17 34.92 9.14
N ARG A 593 -12.10 33.70 9.67
CA ARG A 593 -11.01 33.26 10.56
C ARG A 593 -9.81 32.72 9.79
N MET A 594 -9.99 32.35 8.53
CA MET A 594 -8.89 31.94 7.67
C MET A 594 -7.99 33.14 7.36
N LYS A 595 -6.74 32.87 6.96
CA LYS A 595 -5.88 33.92 6.41
C LYS A 595 -6.50 34.43 5.11
N GLN A 596 -6.36 35.73 4.83
CA GLN A 596 -6.75 36.30 3.54
C GLN A 596 -6.02 35.62 2.36
N SER A 597 -4.81 35.12 2.60
CA SER A 597 -4.03 34.35 1.62
C SER A 597 -4.43 32.86 1.52
N ALA A 598 -5.40 32.40 2.30
CA ALA A 598 -5.71 30.98 2.43
C ALA A 598 -6.46 30.42 1.22
N ILE A 599 -6.25 29.13 0.97
CA ILE A 599 -6.90 28.38 -0.10
C ILE A 599 -7.76 27.28 0.50
N LEU A 600 -9.03 27.19 0.09
CA LEU A 600 -9.93 26.09 0.47
C LEU A 600 -9.91 24.98 -0.59
N ILE A 601 -9.70 23.73 -0.19
CA ILE A 601 -9.82 22.54 -1.04
C ILE A 601 -10.95 21.65 -0.52
N ASN A 602 -11.92 21.30 -1.38
CA ASN A 602 -12.98 20.36 -1.01
C ASN A 602 -13.15 19.26 -2.06
N THR A 603 -12.84 18.03 -1.63
CA THR A 603 -13.08 16.78 -2.39
C THR A 603 -13.92 15.79 -1.58
N ALA A 604 -14.55 16.24 -0.48
CA ALA A 604 -15.35 15.40 0.38
C ALA A 604 -16.83 15.40 -0.04
N ARG A 605 -17.58 16.39 0.44
CA ARG A 605 -18.99 16.63 0.10
C ARG A 605 -19.22 18.13 0.09
N GLY A 606 -19.96 18.64 -0.90
CA GLY A 606 -20.16 20.08 -1.04
C GLY A 606 -20.98 20.67 0.10
N GLY A 607 -21.97 19.96 0.64
CA GLY A 607 -22.78 20.42 1.77
C GLY A 607 -22.04 20.64 3.10
N VAL A 608 -20.75 20.32 3.19
CA VAL A 608 -19.88 20.71 4.32
C VAL A 608 -19.56 22.21 4.29
N VAL A 609 -19.66 22.82 3.11
CA VAL A 609 -19.42 24.23 2.86
C VAL A 609 -20.76 24.93 2.59
N ASP A 610 -20.99 26.09 3.19
CA ASP A 610 -22.04 27.02 2.72
C ASP A 610 -21.51 27.73 1.46
N GLU A 611 -22.00 27.32 0.28
CA GLU A 611 -21.50 27.84 -1.00
C GLU A 611 -21.76 29.34 -1.17
N LYS A 612 -22.88 29.85 -0.66
CA LYS A 612 -23.21 31.28 -0.74
C LYS A 612 -22.27 32.10 0.14
N ALA A 613 -21.90 31.58 1.30
CA ALA A 613 -20.88 32.19 2.14
C ALA A 613 -19.50 32.14 1.47
N LEU A 614 -19.16 31.04 0.79
CA LEU A 614 -17.90 30.90 0.06
C LEU A 614 -17.78 31.91 -1.08
N VAL A 615 -18.81 32.07 -1.91
CA VAL A 615 -18.82 33.07 -3.00
C VAL A 615 -18.58 34.47 -2.45
N LYS A 616 -19.28 34.85 -1.38
CA LYS A 616 -19.09 36.15 -0.74
C LYS A 616 -17.68 36.32 -0.16
N ALA A 617 -17.13 35.27 0.45
CA ALA A 617 -15.76 35.30 1.00
C ALA A 617 -14.71 35.51 -0.10
N LEU A 618 -14.86 34.86 -1.26
CA LEU A 618 -13.99 35.05 -2.43
C LEU A 618 -14.14 36.45 -3.04
N GLU A 619 -15.36 36.99 -3.07
CA GLU A 619 -15.64 38.32 -3.59
C GLU A 619 -15.11 39.44 -2.68
N ASN A 620 -15.20 39.24 -1.37
CA ASN A 620 -14.69 40.18 -0.36
C ASN A 620 -13.16 40.09 -0.18
N GLY A 621 -12.52 39.02 -0.65
CA GLY A 621 -11.11 38.73 -0.37
C GLY A 621 -10.85 38.24 1.06
N ASP A 622 -11.86 37.65 1.72
CA ASP A 622 -11.69 36.99 3.02
C ASP A 622 -10.78 35.75 2.89
N ILE A 623 -10.77 35.11 1.72
CA ILE A 623 -9.82 34.05 1.33
C ILE A 623 -9.34 34.28 -0.11
N ALA A 624 -8.19 33.72 -0.48
CA ALA A 624 -7.55 33.98 -1.76
C ALA A 624 -8.17 33.19 -2.92
N SER A 625 -8.45 31.90 -2.71
CA SER A 625 -9.02 31.04 -3.75
C SER A 625 -9.63 29.76 -3.20
N CYS A 626 -10.36 29.03 -4.04
CA CYS A 626 -10.82 27.67 -3.75
C CYS A 626 -10.56 26.68 -4.90
N GLY A 627 -10.37 25.42 -4.54
CA GLY A 627 -10.33 24.26 -5.43
C GLY A 627 -11.43 23.27 -5.04
N LEU A 628 -12.44 23.08 -5.89
CA LEU A 628 -13.62 22.28 -5.57
C LEU A 628 -13.83 21.17 -6.58
N ASP A 629 -14.07 19.96 -6.09
CA ASP A 629 -14.62 18.84 -6.89
C ASP A 629 -16.10 18.59 -6.59
N VAL A 630 -16.62 19.12 -5.47
CA VAL A 630 -17.95 18.81 -4.94
C VAL A 630 -18.74 20.06 -4.59
N TYR A 631 -20.07 20.00 -4.71
CA TYR A 631 -20.99 21.13 -4.60
C TYR A 631 -22.20 20.84 -3.70
N GLU A 632 -22.83 21.87 -3.13
CA GLU A 632 -23.88 21.72 -2.12
C GLU A 632 -25.14 21.06 -2.71
N ASN A 633 -25.51 21.43 -3.93
CA ASN A 633 -26.75 21.00 -4.59
C ASN A 633 -26.49 20.24 -5.90
N GLU A 634 -25.48 19.35 -5.89
CA GLU A 634 -25.08 18.57 -7.07
C GLU A 634 -26.27 17.89 -7.78
N PRO A 635 -26.33 17.95 -9.13
CA PRO A 635 -25.31 18.44 -10.06
C PRO A 635 -25.35 19.96 -10.30
N LYS A 636 -26.21 20.72 -9.61
CA LYS A 636 -26.25 22.18 -9.73
C LYS A 636 -25.09 22.79 -8.95
N ILE A 637 -24.43 23.75 -9.57
CA ILE A 637 -23.34 24.55 -8.99
C ILE A 637 -23.88 25.96 -8.73
N ASP A 638 -23.49 26.60 -7.63
CA ASP A 638 -23.86 27.99 -7.37
C ASP A 638 -23.46 28.92 -8.55
N GLU A 639 -24.39 29.78 -8.98
CA GLU A 639 -24.20 30.68 -10.12
C GLU A 639 -23.04 31.67 -9.91
N GLY A 640 -22.72 32.04 -8.66
CA GLY A 640 -21.58 32.87 -8.33
C GLY A 640 -20.25 32.19 -8.65
N LEU A 641 -20.10 30.91 -8.28
CA LEU A 641 -18.92 30.11 -8.61
C LEU A 641 -18.78 29.92 -10.13
N LEU A 642 -19.89 29.62 -10.83
CA LEU A 642 -19.89 29.50 -12.28
C LEU A 642 -19.55 30.81 -12.98
N ARG A 643 -20.05 31.95 -12.48
CA ARG A 643 -19.71 33.28 -13.01
C ARG A 643 -18.21 33.53 -12.91
N LEU A 644 -17.61 33.28 -11.75
CA LEU A 644 -16.16 33.43 -11.55
C LEU A 644 -15.37 32.49 -12.49
N ALA A 645 -15.78 31.24 -12.60
CA ALA A 645 -15.10 30.25 -13.46
C ALA A 645 -15.20 30.61 -14.95
N ARG A 646 -16.37 31.04 -15.42
CA ARG A 646 -16.58 31.48 -16.82
C ARG A 646 -15.78 32.73 -17.17
N ALA A 647 -15.57 33.62 -16.21
CA ALA A 647 -14.70 34.79 -16.37
C ALA A 647 -13.20 34.44 -16.32
N GLY A 648 -12.85 33.16 -16.08
CA GLY A 648 -11.47 32.72 -15.92
C GLY A 648 -10.83 33.29 -14.65
N ASP A 649 -11.61 33.58 -13.61
CA ASP A 649 -11.12 34.22 -12.39
C ASP A 649 -10.15 33.30 -11.62
N PRO A 650 -8.96 33.78 -11.20
CA PRO A 650 -7.98 32.96 -10.49
C PRO A 650 -8.45 32.48 -9.11
N ARG A 651 -9.54 33.05 -8.58
CA ARG A 651 -10.08 32.69 -7.26
C ARG A 651 -10.79 31.33 -7.25
N VAL A 652 -11.11 30.74 -8.40
CA VAL A 652 -11.83 29.45 -8.45
C VAL A 652 -11.14 28.46 -9.38
N PHE A 653 -11.04 27.22 -8.93
CA PHE A 653 -10.60 26.09 -9.74
C PHE A 653 -11.53 24.90 -9.52
N LEU A 654 -12.37 24.60 -10.51
CA LEU A 654 -13.57 23.78 -10.34
C LEU A 654 -13.49 22.50 -11.19
N LEU A 655 -13.89 21.39 -10.59
CA LEU A 655 -14.03 20.08 -11.24
C LEU A 655 -15.43 19.50 -11.00
N PRO A 656 -15.98 18.69 -11.93
CA PRO A 656 -17.35 18.20 -11.83
C PRO A 656 -17.45 16.83 -11.14
N HIS A 657 -16.98 16.71 -9.89
CA HIS A 657 -17.03 15.48 -9.08
C HIS A 657 -16.36 14.28 -9.76
N VAL A 658 -15.08 14.45 -10.09
CA VAL A 658 -14.26 13.46 -10.82
C VAL A 658 -13.24 12.74 -9.94
N GLY A 659 -13.26 12.95 -8.63
CA GLY A 659 -12.28 12.41 -7.68
C GLY A 659 -11.94 10.93 -7.84
N THR A 660 -12.93 10.09 -8.19
CA THR A 660 -12.75 8.65 -8.41
C THR A 660 -13.04 8.22 -9.84
N VAL A 661 -13.15 9.15 -10.80
CA VAL A 661 -13.52 8.85 -12.19
C VAL A 661 -12.27 8.40 -12.97
N THR A 662 -11.72 7.26 -12.55
CA THR A 662 -10.58 6.56 -13.15
C THR A 662 -10.93 5.09 -13.31
N ALA A 663 -10.46 4.44 -14.38
CA ALA A 663 -10.81 3.05 -14.69
C ALA A 663 -10.45 2.10 -13.54
N GLU A 664 -9.25 2.26 -12.98
CA GLU A 664 -8.70 1.40 -11.94
C GLU A 664 -9.50 1.50 -10.63
N THR A 665 -9.75 2.74 -10.16
CA THR A 665 -10.54 2.95 -8.94
C THR A 665 -11.99 2.51 -9.10
N GLN A 666 -12.65 2.81 -10.23
CA GLN A 666 -14.03 2.39 -10.46
C GLN A 666 -14.14 0.85 -10.53
N GLN A 667 -13.21 0.19 -11.22
CA GLN A 667 -13.14 -1.27 -11.28
C GLN A 667 -12.98 -1.89 -9.89
N GLU A 668 -12.06 -1.38 -9.08
CA GLU A 668 -11.85 -1.89 -7.72
C GLU A 668 -13.05 -1.59 -6.80
N MET A 669 -13.70 -0.44 -6.96
CA MET A 669 -14.92 -0.11 -6.21
C MET A 669 -16.06 -1.08 -6.50
N GLU A 670 -16.31 -1.40 -7.77
CA GLU A 670 -17.27 -2.45 -8.16
C GLU A 670 -16.86 -3.81 -7.57
N ALA A 671 -15.58 -4.16 -7.68
CA ALA A 671 -15.07 -5.45 -7.22
C ALA A 671 -15.19 -5.63 -5.70
N VAL A 672 -14.98 -4.57 -4.89
CA VAL A 672 -15.17 -4.61 -3.44
C VAL A 672 -16.62 -4.94 -3.09
N CYS A 673 -17.61 -4.29 -3.71
CA CYS A 673 -19.01 -4.57 -3.43
C CYS A 673 -19.40 -6.00 -3.79
N LEU A 674 -18.91 -6.52 -4.93
CA LEU A 674 -19.15 -7.90 -5.34
C LEU A 674 -18.55 -8.92 -4.37
N ARG A 675 -17.30 -8.70 -3.92
CA ARG A 675 -16.66 -9.55 -2.89
C ARG A 675 -17.40 -9.50 -1.55
N GLN A 676 -17.93 -8.35 -1.18
CA GLN A 676 -18.73 -8.18 0.04
C GLN A 676 -20.04 -8.96 -0.02
N LEU A 677 -20.75 -8.93 -1.15
CA LEU A 677 -21.96 -9.74 -1.35
C LEU A 677 -21.64 -11.23 -1.28
N ASP A 678 -20.63 -11.70 -2.01
CA ASP A 678 -20.22 -13.10 -2.01
C ASP A 678 -19.85 -13.59 -0.60
N HIS A 679 -19.06 -12.80 0.13
CA HIS A 679 -18.70 -13.10 1.51
C HIS A 679 -19.93 -13.14 2.44
N GLY A 680 -20.85 -12.19 2.28
CA GLY A 680 -22.13 -12.15 2.98
C GLY A 680 -22.92 -13.43 2.79
N PHE A 681 -23.10 -13.88 1.54
CA PHE A 681 -23.84 -15.11 1.26
C PHE A 681 -23.17 -16.38 1.77
N LYS A 682 -21.83 -16.43 1.74
CA LYS A 682 -21.08 -17.61 2.21
C LYS A 682 -21.01 -17.72 3.74
N THR A 683 -20.99 -16.60 4.45
CA THR A 683 -20.70 -16.56 5.89
C THR A 683 -21.85 -16.06 6.76
N GLY A 684 -22.89 -15.47 6.15
CA GLY A 684 -23.96 -14.77 6.85
C GLY A 684 -23.59 -13.36 7.33
N LYS A 685 -22.35 -12.90 7.10
CA LYS A 685 -21.86 -11.58 7.52
C LYS A 685 -21.04 -10.91 6.42
N LEU A 686 -21.15 -9.58 6.30
CA LEU A 686 -20.24 -8.81 5.46
C LEU A 686 -18.84 -8.80 6.11
N ALA A 687 -17.77 -8.78 5.30
CA ALA A 687 -16.41 -8.83 5.85
C ALA A 687 -16.07 -7.55 6.64
N PHE A 688 -16.72 -6.45 6.28
CA PHE A 688 -16.73 -5.20 7.03
C PHE A 688 -18.03 -4.43 6.79
N TRP A 689 -18.35 -3.52 7.72
CA TRP A 689 -19.54 -2.67 7.68
C TRP A 689 -19.16 -1.19 7.65
N VAL A 690 -20.16 -0.35 7.38
CA VAL A 690 -20.08 1.06 7.74
C VAL A 690 -19.77 1.22 9.24
N PRO A 691 -18.92 2.18 9.65
CA PRO A 691 -18.48 2.37 11.03
C PRO A 691 -19.59 2.37 12.09
N GLU A 692 -20.77 2.90 11.75
CA GLU A 692 -21.92 3.01 12.64
C GLU A 692 -22.51 1.65 13.04
N GLN A 693 -22.30 0.61 12.24
CA GLN A 693 -22.78 -0.76 12.49
C GLN A 693 -21.74 -1.66 13.18
N LYS A 694 -20.57 -1.11 13.53
CA LYS A 694 -19.51 -1.88 14.20
C LYS A 694 -20.00 -2.41 15.55
N GLY A 695 -19.99 -3.74 15.71
CA GLY A 695 -20.43 -4.42 16.93
C GLY A 695 -21.93 -4.68 17.04
N GLN A 696 -22.71 -4.47 15.96
CA GLN A 696 -24.16 -4.69 15.93
C GLN A 696 -24.59 -6.08 15.42
N PHE A 697 -23.68 -6.85 14.81
CA PHE A 697 -23.98 -8.10 14.08
C PHE A 697 -23.12 -9.30 14.48
#